data_AF-A0A1R3H179-F1
#
_entry.id   AF-A0A1R3H179-F1
#
_cell.length_a   1.000
_cell.length_b   1.000
_cell.length_c   1.000
_cell.angle_alpha   90.00
_cell.angle_beta   90.00
_cell.angle_gamma   90.00
#
_symmetry.space_group_name_H-M   'P 1'
#
loop_
_entity.id
_entity.type
_entity.pdbx_description
1 polymer ?
#
loop_
_entity_poly.entity_id
_entity_poly.type
_entity_poly.pdbx_seq_one_letter_code
_entity_poly.pdbx_strand_id
1 'polypeptide(L)'
;MALSLCSPRFLIFLLLISAIPIAYIISVERGEPATHVFHYHSNGYLRECAKWDEQGNRFLVTYMEGGVGEVHVPKDHSPDAVLKEVTVVKDFDLAGNASLGMFVDRPRNRLLVAVADVFGNRYSGLAAYDLSTWKRLFLTHLPSDEKSFADDVAVDADGTAYVTDTKGSKIWKVGVNGELLSVVRNPLFNPKEWYKTLFGLNGIVYHPDGYLIVIHTFSGNLLKIDLTKGEEVKLIQVTGGSLQFGDGIELVSPTKLVVAGNPSGRLVESSDGWETASVVGQFKGPAHRLATAATVKDGKIYLSHMFVSVFKEIQEQQNDSQVLEEEGDNENEDPETEQEGAPAPSAEDIEVESNELIEKDENRADSVDNKLELPSSTEHKEEKKINVTPIDKNEVPSNGKIEEMKIDSCDLTKGKWVYDESYPLFNAAKMLDSIRGKRLVFVGDSINRNQWESMLCMLMAAVKDPKKVYETHGRRITKEKGNYSFKFVDYKCTVEYYVSHYLVHESKARIGQKRRPTLRIDAIDHGSSRWRGADILVFNSAHWWSHYKTKAGVNYYQEGNQVHPKLDVSTAFRRALMTWGSWVDRHINPGKTQVFFRNSAPSHFSGGEWNSGGHCLEAAWPLNDTSAMNYPEKNKIVEEVVLQMKTPVTSLNITGLSAFRIDGHPSIHGKKPGTRFSSKIQDCSHWCLPGVPDAWNEILYVHLQSKLKHKNHSGS
;
A
#
# COMPACT_ATOMS: atom_id res chain seq x y z
N MET A 1 -26.24 33.37 -25.30
CA MET A 1 -25.10 33.59 -24.38
C MET A 1 -24.11 32.41 -24.28
N ALA A 2 -24.40 31.21 -24.82
CA ALA A 2 -23.53 30.02 -24.64
C ALA A 2 -22.34 29.87 -25.61
N LEU A 3 -22.15 30.75 -26.60
CA LEU A 3 -21.08 30.63 -27.61
C LEU A 3 -19.81 31.46 -27.30
N SER A 4 -19.78 32.20 -26.20
CA SER A 4 -18.65 33.07 -25.83
C SER A 4 -17.56 32.34 -25.00
N LEU A 5 -17.92 31.25 -24.31
CA LEU A 5 -17.09 30.57 -23.32
C LEU A 5 -16.02 29.62 -23.91
N CYS A 6 -15.98 29.43 -25.23
CA CYS A 6 -15.01 28.54 -25.91
C CYS A 6 -14.14 29.28 -26.94
N SER A 7 -14.10 30.61 -26.92
CA SER A 7 -13.22 31.35 -27.84
C SER A 7 -11.75 31.26 -27.38
N PRO A 8 -10.78 31.24 -28.31
CA PRO A 8 -9.35 31.27 -27.96
C PRO A 8 -9.00 32.48 -27.09
N ARG A 9 -9.70 33.61 -27.26
CA ARG A 9 -9.55 34.82 -26.45
C ARG A 9 -10.04 34.63 -25.02
N PHE A 10 -11.13 33.89 -24.82
CA PHE A 10 -11.65 33.56 -23.49
C PHE A 10 -10.75 32.53 -22.77
N LEU A 11 -10.19 31.56 -23.49
CA LEU A 11 -9.20 30.62 -22.96
C LEU A 11 -7.89 31.32 -22.57
N ILE A 12 -7.40 32.27 -23.37
CA ILE A 12 -6.24 33.10 -23.04
C ILE A 12 -6.55 34.00 -21.83
N PHE A 13 -7.75 34.56 -21.75
CA PHE A 13 -8.20 35.35 -20.61
C PHE A 13 -8.28 34.52 -19.32
N LEU A 14 -8.82 33.29 -19.38
CA LEU A 14 -8.79 32.34 -18.26
C LEU A 14 -7.37 31.94 -17.86
N LEU A 15 -6.48 31.69 -18.83
CA LEU A 15 -5.06 31.42 -18.56
C LEU A 15 -4.39 32.60 -17.85
N LEU A 16 -4.59 33.83 -18.33
CA LEU A 16 -4.04 35.05 -17.71
C LEU A 16 -4.62 35.32 -16.32
N ILE A 17 -5.91 35.09 -16.11
CA ILE A 17 -6.55 35.21 -14.80
C ILE A 17 -6.05 34.13 -13.85
N SER A 18 -5.84 32.89 -14.31
CA SER A 18 -5.30 31.80 -13.48
C SER A 18 -3.81 31.99 -13.16
N ALA A 19 -3.07 32.70 -14.00
CA ALA A 19 -1.66 32.97 -13.79
C ALA A 19 -1.40 33.89 -12.59
N ILE A 20 -2.32 34.80 -12.26
CA ILE A 20 -2.16 35.74 -11.12
C ILE A 20 -2.22 35.00 -9.77
N PRO A 21 -3.24 34.18 -9.45
CA PRO A 21 -3.25 33.35 -8.24
C PRO A 21 -2.06 32.38 -8.17
N ILE A 22 -1.68 31.76 -9.30
CA ILE A 22 -0.53 30.85 -9.34
C ILE A 22 0.78 31.61 -9.07
N ALA A 23 0.99 32.77 -9.67
CA ALA A 23 2.15 33.61 -9.42
C ALA A 23 2.18 34.13 -7.97
N TYR A 24 1.02 34.47 -7.40
CA TYR A 24 0.90 34.83 -5.99
C TYR A 24 1.27 33.66 -5.08
N ILE A 25 0.76 32.45 -5.33
CA ILE A 25 1.12 31.24 -4.57
C ILE A 25 2.62 30.97 -4.69
N ILE A 26 3.20 31.01 -5.90
CA ILE A 26 4.65 30.83 -6.11
C ILE A 26 5.45 31.88 -5.37
N SER A 27 5.01 33.14 -5.35
CA SER A 27 5.66 34.23 -4.62
C SER A 27 5.65 33.97 -3.11
N VAL A 28 4.50 33.58 -2.56
CA VAL A 28 4.35 33.25 -1.12
C VAL A 28 5.16 32.02 -0.75
N GLU A 29 5.24 31.01 -1.61
CA GLU A 29 6.01 29.78 -1.40
C GLU A 29 7.53 29.96 -1.54
N ARG A 30 7.97 30.98 -2.29
CA ARG A 30 9.40 31.33 -2.46
C ARG A 30 9.89 32.39 -1.48
N GLY A 31 9.00 33.04 -0.74
CA GLY A 31 9.38 34.02 0.28
C GLY A 31 10.12 33.35 1.44
N GLU A 32 11.02 34.09 2.08
CA GLU A 32 11.64 33.62 3.32
C GLU A 32 10.57 33.49 4.41
N PRO A 33 10.45 32.33 5.07
CA PRO A 33 9.47 32.14 6.11
C PRO A 33 9.82 32.99 7.34
N ALA A 34 8.83 33.68 7.89
CA ALA A 34 8.98 34.50 9.10
C ALA A 34 9.33 33.70 10.37
N THR A 35 9.34 32.37 10.30
CA THR A 35 9.60 31.45 11.42
C THR A 35 10.39 30.25 10.92
N HIS A 36 10.95 29.47 11.84
CA HIS A 36 11.70 28.27 11.48
C HIS A 36 10.81 27.22 10.81
N VAL A 37 11.34 26.55 9.80
CA VAL A 37 10.61 25.58 8.99
C VAL A 37 11.50 24.36 8.75
N PHE A 38 10.99 23.16 9.04
CA PHE A 38 11.63 21.92 8.61
C PHE A 38 11.10 21.54 7.25
N HIS A 39 11.98 21.55 6.25
CA HIS A 39 11.71 21.02 4.93
C HIS A 39 12.14 19.56 4.87
N TYR A 40 11.32 18.70 4.26
CA TYR A 40 11.71 17.32 4.04
C TYR A 40 11.24 16.77 2.69
N HIS A 41 12.05 15.89 2.10
CA HIS A 41 11.65 15.13 0.93
C HIS A 41 10.74 13.98 1.31
N SER A 42 9.66 13.82 0.54
CA SER A 42 8.68 12.78 0.73
C SER A 42 8.25 12.18 -0.62
N ASN A 43 7.86 10.90 -0.61
CA ASN A 43 7.44 10.16 -1.80
C ASN A 43 5.93 10.23 -2.06
N GLY A 44 5.15 10.84 -1.15
CA GLY A 44 3.70 10.99 -1.25
C GLY A 44 3.25 12.45 -1.21
N TYR A 45 1.95 12.67 -1.43
CA TYR A 45 1.37 14.02 -1.59
C TYR A 45 0.57 14.53 -0.39
N LEU A 46 0.03 13.66 0.46
CA LEU A 46 -0.94 14.02 1.50
C LEU A 46 -0.50 13.49 2.87
N ARG A 47 -0.19 14.39 3.79
CA ARG A 47 0.10 14.08 5.19
C ARG A 47 -1.06 14.56 6.04
N GLU A 48 -1.44 13.81 7.06
CA GLU A 48 -2.53 14.23 7.94
C GLU A 48 -1.99 14.66 9.29
N CYS A 49 -1.31 13.79 10.03
CA CYS A 49 -0.78 14.12 11.36
C CYS A 49 0.75 14.07 11.36
N ALA A 50 1.36 14.89 12.22
CA ALA A 50 2.71 14.64 12.69
C ALA A 50 2.85 14.89 14.19
N LYS A 51 3.66 14.05 14.85
CA LYS A 51 3.98 14.15 16.27
C LYS A 51 5.49 14.11 16.50
N TRP A 52 5.97 14.94 17.39
CA TRP A 52 7.36 14.93 17.83
C TRP A 52 7.63 13.74 18.76
N ASP A 53 8.67 12.99 18.43
CA ASP A 53 9.26 11.95 19.27
C ASP A 53 10.59 12.44 19.83
N GLU A 54 10.57 12.96 21.06
CA GLU A 54 11.74 13.54 21.72
C GLU A 54 12.89 12.53 21.88
N GLN A 55 12.58 11.29 22.28
CA GLN A 55 13.60 10.27 22.52
C GLN A 55 14.25 9.77 21.22
N GLY A 56 13.46 9.66 20.15
CA GLY A 56 13.94 9.31 18.82
C GLY A 56 14.52 10.48 18.03
N ASN A 57 14.40 11.70 18.56
CA ASN A 57 14.78 12.96 17.91
C ASN A 57 14.27 13.04 16.46
N ARG A 58 12.97 12.75 16.29
CA ARG A 58 12.33 12.58 14.98
C ARG A 58 10.87 13.04 15.02
N PHE A 59 10.35 13.50 13.88
CA PHE A 59 8.91 13.60 13.68
C PHE A 59 8.38 12.26 13.17
N LEU A 60 7.24 11.81 13.68
CA LEU A 60 6.46 10.72 13.11
C LEU A 60 5.31 11.33 12.32
N VAL A 61 4.99 10.75 11.16
CA VAL A 61 4.09 11.35 10.17
C VAL A 61 3.15 10.29 9.60
N THR A 62 1.85 10.58 9.49
CA THR A 62 0.86 9.65 8.92
C THR A 62 0.45 10.05 7.50
N TYR A 63 0.00 9.05 6.74
CA TYR A 63 -0.30 9.20 5.32
C TYR A 63 -1.80 8.99 5.04
N MET A 64 -2.38 9.85 4.18
CA MET A 64 -3.74 9.62 3.68
C MET A 64 -3.83 8.34 2.82
N GLU A 65 -2.72 7.94 2.19
CA GLU A 65 -2.59 6.67 1.49
C GLU A 65 -2.34 5.45 2.40
N GLY A 66 -2.22 5.67 3.72
CA GLY A 66 -1.99 4.66 4.75
C GLY A 66 -0.51 4.39 5.06
N GLY A 67 -0.20 4.29 6.35
CA GLY A 67 1.15 4.03 6.87
C GLY A 67 1.68 5.14 7.78
N VAL A 68 2.92 4.94 8.26
CA VAL A 68 3.65 5.90 9.10
C VAL A 68 5.06 6.06 8.57
N GLY A 69 5.53 7.31 8.51
CA GLY A 69 6.91 7.67 8.26
C GLY A 69 7.59 8.31 9.47
N GLU A 70 8.92 8.33 9.43
CA GLU A 70 9.74 9.12 10.33
C GLU A 70 10.58 10.13 9.56
N VAL A 71 10.77 11.30 10.16
CA VAL A 71 11.67 12.36 9.71
C VAL A 71 12.66 12.63 10.82
N HIS A 72 13.86 12.05 10.72
CA HIS A 72 14.90 12.23 11.73
C HIS A 72 15.48 13.63 11.65
N VAL A 73 15.66 14.29 12.80
CA VAL A 73 16.21 15.65 12.90
C VAL A 73 17.59 15.55 13.56
N PRO A 74 18.71 15.68 12.83
CA PRO A 74 20.05 15.65 13.43
C PRO A 74 20.23 16.72 14.52
N LYS A 75 21.06 16.48 15.53
CA LYS A 75 21.31 17.45 16.62
C LYS A 75 22.00 18.73 16.13
N ASP A 76 22.76 18.63 15.06
CA ASP A 76 23.48 19.69 14.36
C ASP A 76 22.73 20.19 13.11
N HIS A 77 21.41 20.01 13.06
CA HIS A 77 20.59 20.39 11.92
C HIS A 77 20.70 21.89 11.60
N SER A 78 21.10 22.19 10.36
CA SER A 78 21.01 23.54 9.80
C SER A 78 19.58 23.80 9.28
N PRO A 79 18.98 24.97 9.51
CA PRO A 79 17.65 25.32 9.02
C PRO A 79 17.45 25.16 7.50
N ASP A 80 18.52 25.27 6.71
CA ASP A 80 18.48 25.13 5.25
C ASP A 80 18.60 23.67 4.78
N ALA A 81 18.90 22.74 5.69
CA ALA A 81 19.06 21.33 5.33
C ALA A 81 17.70 20.68 5.09
N VAL A 82 17.51 20.08 3.92
CA VAL A 82 16.29 19.33 3.62
C VAL A 82 16.41 17.93 4.24
N LEU A 83 15.50 17.59 5.14
CA LEU A 83 15.40 16.29 5.79
C LEU A 83 14.81 15.23 4.83
N LYS A 84 14.79 13.97 5.26
CA LYS A 84 14.22 12.87 4.49
C LYS A 84 13.17 12.13 5.31
N GLU A 85 11.99 11.96 4.73
CA GLU A 85 10.96 11.07 5.26
C GLU A 85 11.27 9.62 4.86
N VAL A 86 11.24 8.72 5.84
CA VAL A 86 11.40 7.27 5.64
C VAL A 86 10.16 6.56 6.16
N THR A 87 9.48 5.81 5.31
CA THR A 87 8.34 5.00 5.73
C THR A 87 8.81 3.86 6.64
N VAL A 88 8.22 3.79 7.84
CA VAL A 88 8.55 2.79 8.87
C VAL A 88 7.42 1.79 9.11
N VAL A 89 6.18 2.17 8.80
CA VAL A 89 5.01 1.29 8.88
C VAL A 89 4.26 1.32 7.56
N LYS A 90 4.06 0.14 6.98
CA LYS A 90 3.13 -0.09 5.87
C LYS A 90 2.42 -1.43 6.08
N ASP A 91 1.26 -1.35 6.72
CA ASP A 91 0.49 -2.51 7.14
C ASP A 91 -0.40 -3.01 5.99
N PHE A 92 -0.20 -4.26 5.60
CA PHE A 92 -0.93 -4.88 4.49
C PHE A 92 -2.42 -5.07 4.80
N ASP A 93 -2.78 -5.31 6.06
CA ASP A 93 -4.18 -5.52 6.46
C ASP A 93 -4.99 -4.22 6.42
N LEU A 94 -4.29 -3.09 6.40
CA LEU A 94 -4.82 -1.73 6.33
C LEU A 94 -4.65 -1.12 4.92
N ALA A 95 -4.28 -1.90 3.92
CA ALA A 95 -4.11 -1.41 2.56
C ALA A 95 -5.42 -0.79 2.02
N GLY A 96 -5.36 0.49 1.69
CA GLY A 96 -6.50 1.29 1.23
C GLY A 96 -7.26 2.03 2.34
N ASN A 97 -6.88 1.85 3.61
CA ASN A 97 -7.27 2.75 4.70
C ASN A 97 -6.28 3.91 4.79
N ALA A 98 -6.76 5.08 5.23
CA ALA A 98 -5.89 6.18 5.59
C ALA A 98 -5.38 6.03 7.01
N SER A 99 -4.19 6.56 7.29
CA SER A 99 -3.68 6.76 8.64
C SER A 99 -3.81 8.24 8.96
N LEU A 100 -4.57 8.57 10.01
CA LEU A 100 -4.88 9.94 10.38
C LEU A 100 -4.15 10.29 11.69
N GLY A 101 -4.86 10.76 12.71
CA GLY A 101 -4.30 11.16 13.98
C GLY A 101 -3.54 10.04 14.69
N MET A 102 -2.51 10.42 15.43
CA MET A 102 -1.63 9.48 16.13
C MET A 102 -1.24 9.99 17.51
N PHE A 103 -0.91 9.05 18.39
CA PHE A 103 -0.41 9.35 19.74
C PHE A 103 0.83 8.52 20.07
N VAL A 104 1.87 9.18 20.59
CA VAL A 104 3.13 8.56 21.01
C VAL A 104 3.05 8.22 22.51
N ASP A 105 2.65 6.99 22.84
CA ASP A 105 2.58 6.50 24.23
C ASP A 105 3.94 5.94 24.67
N ARG A 106 4.83 6.86 25.03
CA ARG A 106 6.21 6.55 25.48
C ARG A 106 6.28 5.64 26.70
N PRO A 107 5.49 5.83 27.78
CA PRO A 107 5.52 4.94 28.95
C PRO A 107 5.32 3.46 28.60
N ARG A 108 4.62 3.17 27.50
CA ARG A 108 4.35 1.80 27.02
C ARG A 108 5.08 1.44 25.72
N ASN A 109 6.03 2.27 25.29
CA ASN A 109 6.82 2.12 24.07
C ASN A 109 5.98 1.80 22.82
N ARG A 110 4.84 2.48 22.63
CA ARG A 110 3.95 2.22 21.48
C ARG A 110 3.42 3.49 20.82
N LEU A 111 3.21 3.40 19.51
CA LEU A 111 2.52 4.40 18.69
C LEU A 111 1.10 3.91 18.44
N LEU A 112 0.11 4.73 18.71
CA LEU A 112 -1.27 4.48 18.32
C LEU A 112 -1.64 5.34 17.13
N VAL A 113 -2.35 4.77 16.16
CA VAL A 113 -2.70 5.41 14.90
C VAL A 113 -4.17 5.14 14.60
N ALA A 114 -4.95 6.20 14.43
CA ALA A 114 -6.32 6.14 13.94
C ALA A 114 -6.32 5.74 12.45
N VAL A 115 -7.15 4.75 12.12
CA VAL A 115 -7.23 4.16 10.80
C VAL A 115 -8.60 4.47 10.22
N ALA A 116 -8.64 5.25 9.15
CA ALA A 116 -9.89 5.74 8.59
C ALA A 116 -10.32 4.97 7.33
N ASP A 117 -11.63 4.80 7.18
CA ASP A 117 -12.25 4.31 5.96
C ASP A 117 -12.72 5.48 5.09
N VAL A 118 -11.83 5.98 4.24
CA VAL A 118 -12.08 7.14 3.37
C VAL A 118 -13.19 6.88 2.36
N PHE A 119 -13.24 5.67 1.81
CA PHE A 119 -14.17 5.33 0.72
C PHE A 119 -15.45 4.64 1.20
N GLY A 120 -15.55 4.30 2.48
CA GLY A 120 -16.76 3.70 3.09
C GLY A 120 -16.98 2.23 2.72
N ASN A 121 -15.95 1.55 2.22
CA ASN A 121 -15.99 0.14 1.83
C ASN A 121 -15.06 -0.75 2.66
N ARG A 122 -14.44 -0.18 3.69
CA ARG A 122 -13.55 -0.85 4.65
C ARG A 122 -14.16 -0.72 6.05
N TYR A 123 -13.32 -0.39 7.02
CA TYR A 123 -13.67 -0.20 8.41
C TYR A 123 -12.76 0.85 9.05
N SER A 124 -13.29 1.53 10.06
CA SER A 124 -12.52 2.38 10.96
C SER A 124 -11.82 1.53 12.00
N GLY A 125 -10.61 1.91 12.41
CA GLY A 125 -9.80 1.11 13.33
C GLY A 125 -8.84 1.94 14.18
N LEU A 126 -8.26 1.27 15.18
CA LEU A 126 -7.11 1.76 15.92
C LEU A 126 -5.99 0.73 15.83
N ALA A 127 -4.87 1.11 15.25
CA ALA A 127 -3.68 0.26 15.21
C ALA A 127 -2.68 0.74 16.26
N ALA A 128 -1.99 -0.20 16.92
CA ALA A 128 -0.85 0.12 17.77
C ALA A 128 0.41 -0.60 17.28
N TYR A 129 1.55 0.09 17.33
CA TYR A 129 2.85 -0.42 16.90
C TYR A 129 3.88 -0.19 17.99
N ASP A 130 4.79 -1.15 18.17
CA ASP A 130 5.96 -0.96 19.03
C ASP A 130 6.87 0.13 18.44
N LEU A 131 7.22 1.15 19.24
CA LEU A 131 7.95 2.34 18.76
C LEU A 131 9.42 2.08 18.40
N SER A 132 9.95 0.93 18.80
CA SER A 132 11.34 0.53 18.55
C SER A 132 11.47 -0.38 17.33
N THR A 133 10.50 -1.27 17.12
CA THR A 133 10.54 -2.33 16.10
C THR A 133 9.52 -2.15 14.99
N TRP A 134 8.57 -1.22 15.14
CA TRP A 134 7.44 -0.98 14.24
C TRP A 134 6.51 -2.20 14.06
N LYS A 135 6.66 -3.22 14.89
CA LYS A 135 5.79 -4.39 14.88
C LYS A 135 4.43 -4.01 15.42
N ARG A 136 3.37 -4.36 14.69
CA ARG A 136 1.99 -4.17 15.15
C ARG A 136 1.74 -4.97 16.42
N LEU A 137 1.32 -4.28 17.47
CA LEU A 137 0.92 -4.82 18.77
C LEU A 137 -0.52 -5.31 18.71
N PHE A 138 -1.42 -4.48 18.18
CA PHE A 138 -2.81 -4.84 17.96
C PHE A 138 -3.43 -4.03 16.82
N LEU A 139 -4.58 -4.50 16.35
CA LEU A 139 -5.48 -3.77 15.47
C LEU A 139 -6.91 -3.97 15.97
N THR A 140 -7.51 -2.89 16.48
CA THR A 140 -8.88 -2.88 16.96
C THR A 140 -9.79 -2.40 15.84
N HIS A 141 -10.74 -3.23 15.45
CA HIS A 141 -11.83 -2.80 14.59
C HIS A 141 -12.80 -1.95 15.41
N LEU A 142 -13.09 -0.73 14.96
CA LEU A 142 -14.00 0.20 15.63
C LEU A 142 -15.39 0.08 14.99
N PRO A 143 -16.33 -0.66 15.62
CA PRO A 143 -17.62 -0.95 15.03
C PRO A 143 -18.50 0.30 14.97
N SER A 144 -19.40 0.31 14.00
CA SER A 144 -20.40 1.36 13.84
C SER A 144 -21.66 0.81 13.19
N ASP A 145 -22.81 1.20 13.75
CA ASP A 145 -24.13 0.93 13.16
C ASP A 145 -24.47 1.93 12.02
N GLU A 146 -23.65 2.97 11.87
CA GLU A 146 -23.76 4.07 10.89
C GLU A 146 -22.43 4.30 10.17
N LYS A 147 -22.36 5.23 9.20
CA LYS A 147 -21.08 5.62 8.58
C LYS A 147 -20.14 6.16 9.67
N SER A 148 -18.95 5.57 9.79
CA SER A 148 -17.91 5.99 10.74
C SER A 148 -16.67 6.46 10.02
N PHE A 149 -15.88 7.27 10.72
CA PHE A 149 -14.60 7.77 10.25
C PHE A 149 -13.71 8.06 11.46
N ALA A 150 -12.87 7.10 11.84
CA ALA A 150 -11.89 7.31 12.92
C ALA A 150 -10.85 8.35 12.49
N ASP A 151 -10.59 9.34 13.35
CA ASP A 151 -9.85 10.53 12.97
C ASP A 151 -8.65 10.80 13.88
N ASP A 152 -8.87 11.21 15.12
CA ASP A 152 -7.77 11.51 16.06
C ASP A 152 -7.83 10.63 17.32
N VAL A 153 -6.70 10.54 18.03
CA VAL A 153 -6.55 9.66 19.20
C VAL A 153 -5.80 10.34 20.35
N ALA A 154 -6.36 10.22 21.55
CA ALA A 154 -5.69 10.55 22.81
C ALA A 154 -5.54 9.32 23.69
N VAL A 155 -4.59 9.35 24.61
CA VAL A 155 -4.35 8.27 25.57
C VAL A 155 -4.27 8.84 26.99
N ASP A 156 -4.97 8.21 27.94
CA ASP A 156 -4.90 8.58 29.35
C ASP A 156 -3.66 8.03 30.06
N ALA A 157 -3.49 8.36 31.34
CA ALA A 157 -2.36 7.88 32.15
C ALA A 157 -2.28 6.34 32.22
N ASP A 158 -3.43 5.65 32.19
CA ASP A 158 -3.53 4.19 32.28
C ASP A 158 -3.29 3.49 30.94
N GLY A 159 -3.16 4.25 29.84
CA GLY A 159 -2.92 3.71 28.51
C GLY A 159 -4.21 3.35 27.78
N THR A 160 -5.36 3.81 28.26
CA THR A 160 -6.62 3.70 27.52
C THR A 160 -6.65 4.74 26.43
N ALA A 161 -6.95 4.30 25.21
CA ALA A 161 -7.04 5.17 24.05
C ALA A 161 -8.48 5.62 23.80
N TYR A 162 -8.63 6.85 23.34
CA TYR A 162 -9.89 7.51 23.01
C TYR A 162 -9.83 8.01 21.58
N VAL A 163 -10.65 7.44 20.69
CA VAL A 163 -10.61 7.70 19.25
C VAL A 163 -11.87 8.43 18.82
N THR A 164 -11.74 9.57 18.14
CA THR A 164 -12.89 10.34 17.64
C THR A 164 -13.47 9.74 16.36
N ASP A 165 -14.80 9.80 16.23
CA ASP A 165 -15.54 9.46 15.01
C ASP A 165 -16.10 10.74 14.36
N THR A 166 -15.48 11.22 13.29
CA THR A 166 -15.86 12.48 12.63
C THR A 166 -17.19 12.39 11.91
N LYS A 167 -17.63 11.19 11.51
CA LYS A 167 -18.94 10.99 10.86
C LYS A 167 -20.03 10.57 11.84
N GLY A 168 -19.68 9.73 12.82
CA GLY A 168 -20.63 9.22 13.80
C GLY A 168 -20.77 10.05 15.07
N SER A 169 -20.00 11.14 15.20
CA SER A 169 -20.00 12.08 16.33
C SER A 169 -20.02 11.37 17.69
N LYS A 170 -19.03 10.49 17.90
CA LYS A 170 -18.86 9.67 19.11
C LYS A 170 -17.38 9.42 19.35
N ILE A 171 -17.05 8.83 20.50
CA ILE A 171 -15.67 8.47 20.85
C ILE A 171 -15.62 7.00 21.22
N TRP A 172 -14.73 6.23 20.60
CA TRP A 172 -14.46 4.85 21.01
C TRP A 172 -13.39 4.82 22.10
N LYS A 173 -13.62 4.01 23.14
CA LYS A 173 -12.67 3.76 24.21
C LYS A 173 -12.03 2.39 24.00
N VAL A 174 -10.73 2.35 23.83
CA VAL A 174 -9.95 1.14 23.56
C VAL A 174 -8.94 0.91 24.68
N GLY A 175 -8.97 -0.26 25.27
CA GLY A 175 -8.09 -0.65 26.36
C GLY A 175 -6.63 -0.80 25.91
N VAL A 176 -5.75 -0.91 26.89
CA VAL A 176 -4.30 -0.96 26.67
C VAL A 176 -3.86 -2.14 25.78
N ASN A 177 -4.63 -3.23 25.72
CA ASN A 177 -4.33 -4.40 24.88
C ASN A 177 -5.13 -4.45 23.57
N GLY A 178 -5.84 -3.38 23.22
CA GLY A 178 -6.60 -3.27 21.97
C GLY A 178 -8.04 -3.77 22.05
N GLU A 179 -8.55 -4.10 23.23
CA GLU A 179 -9.95 -4.43 23.42
C GLU A 179 -10.84 -3.18 23.37
N LEU A 180 -11.95 -3.24 22.65
CA LEU A 180 -12.94 -2.17 22.68
C LEU A 180 -13.69 -2.22 24.02
N LEU A 181 -13.60 -1.18 24.82
CA LEU A 181 -14.19 -1.10 26.16
C LEU A 181 -15.62 -0.54 26.13
N SER A 182 -15.79 0.61 25.47
CA SER A 182 -17.07 1.32 25.40
C SER A 182 -17.09 2.33 24.25
N VAL A 183 -18.27 2.93 24.03
CA VAL A 183 -18.46 4.03 23.07
C VAL A 183 -19.14 5.19 23.81
N VAL A 184 -18.46 6.33 23.89
CA VAL A 184 -18.99 7.53 24.52
C VAL A 184 -19.86 8.27 23.50
N ARG A 185 -21.10 8.55 23.88
CA ARG A 185 -22.08 9.28 23.07
C ARG A 185 -22.69 10.38 23.92
N ASN A 186 -22.84 11.57 23.34
CA ASN A 186 -23.50 12.68 24.00
C ASN A 186 -24.22 13.56 22.97
N PRO A 187 -25.43 14.07 23.28
CA PRO A 187 -26.13 15.01 22.39
C PRO A 187 -25.31 16.26 22.02
N LEU A 188 -24.42 16.72 22.91
CA LEU A 188 -23.56 17.89 22.66
C LEU A 188 -22.53 17.66 21.54
N PHE A 189 -22.27 16.40 21.16
CA PHE A 189 -21.41 16.09 20.02
C PHE A 189 -22.07 16.42 18.67
N ASN A 190 -23.38 16.66 18.64
CA ASN A 190 -24.13 16.98 17.44
C ASN A 190 -24.77 18.38 17.55
N PRO A 191 -24.22 19.39 16.85
CA PRO A 191 -24.84 20.70 16.75
C PRO A 191 -26.24 20.60 16.13
N LYS A 192 -27.12 21.55 16.46
CA LYS A 192 -28.51 21.53 15.98
C LYS A 192 -28.62 21.76 14.47
N GLU A 193 -27.65 22.46 13.88
CA GLU A 193 -27.65 22.80 12.46
C GLU A 193 -27.07 21.66 11.61
N TRP A 194 -27.88 21.12 10.69
CA TRP A 194 -27.55 19.94 9.90
C TRP A 194 -26.26 20.06 9.07
N TYR A 195 -25.90 21.25 8.58
CA TYR A 195 -24.67 21.39 7.78
C TYR A 195 -23.42 21.27 8.66
N LYS A 196 -23.53 21.55 9.97
CA LYS A 196 -22.43 21.38 10.92
C LYS A 196 -22.18 19.91 11.25
N THR A 197 -23.06 18.97 10.88
CA THR A 197 -22.85 17.53 11.11
C THR A 197 -22.14 16.83 9.95
N LEU A 198 -21.69 17.57 8.91
CA LEU A 198 -20.93 17.00 7.80
C LEU A 198 -19.53 16.52 8.24
N PHE A 199 -18.90 17.24 9.18
CA PHE A 199 -17.64 16.87 9.85
C PHE A 199 -17.73 17.22 11.34
N GLY A 200 -17.79 16.17 12.17
CA GLY A 200 -18.10 16.19 13.59
C GLY A 200 -16.91 16.42 14.51
N LEU A 201 -16.78 15.53 15.51
CA LEU A 201 -15.64 15.50 16.43
C LEU A 201 -14.35 15.16 15.68
N ASN A 202 -13.25 15.83 16.02
CA ASN A 202 -11.97 15.66 15.34
C ASN A 202 -10.83 15.60 16.37
N GLY A 203 -10.06 16.67 16.56
CA GLY A 203 -8.93 16.69 17.48
C GLY A 203 -9.32 16.36 18.91
N ILE A 204 -8.50 15.53 19.58
CA ILE A 204 -8.72 15.08 20.96
C ILE A 204 -7.41 15.05 21.75
N VAL A 205 -7.44 15.53 23.00
CA VAL A 205 -6.31 15.45 23.93
C VAL A 205 -6.77 15.02 25.32
N TYR A 206 -5.88 14.34 26.04
CA TYR A 206 -6.05 14.03 27.46
C TYR A 206 -5.35 15.09 28.32
N HIS A 207 -6.10 15.67 29.26
CA HIS A 207 -5.57 16.61 30.23
C HIS A 207 -5.08 15.88 31.49
N PRO A 208 -3.95 16.28 32.10
CA PRO A 208 -3.39 15.63 33.29
C PRO A 208 -4.34 15.51 34.49
N ASP A 209 -5.32 16.41 34.60
CA ASP A 209 -6.34 16.40 35.67
C ASP A 209 -7.47 15.37 35.42
N GLY A 210 -7.34 14.48 34.43
CA GLY A 210 -8.24 13.33 34.28
C GLY A 210 -9.48 13.60 33.42
N TYR A 211 -9.40 14.49 32.45
CA TYR A 211 -10.48 14.73 31.48
C TYR A 211 -9.96 14.84 30.06
N LEU A 212 -10.84 14.68 29.08
CA LEU A 212 -10.53 14.90 27.66
C LEU A 212 -10.99 16.29 27.25
N ILE A 213 -10.27 16.89 26.31
CA ILE A 213 -10.74 18.04 25.55
C ILE A 213 -10.87 17.60 24.10
N VAL A 214 -12.00 17.90 23.47
CA VAL A 214 -12.31 17.51 22.09
C VAL A 214 -12.83 18.71 21.33
N ILE A 215 -12.36 18.90 20.11
CA ILE A 215 -12.91 19.91 19.21
C ILE A 215 -13.89 19.30 18.21
N HIS A 216 -14.91 20.07 17.89
CA HIS A 216 -15.81 19.79 16.78
C HIS A 216 -15.49 20.69 15.60
N THR A 217 -15.19 20.13 14.43
CA THR A 217 -14.63 20.85 13.27
C THR A 217 -15.51 22.00 12.80
N PHE A 218 -16.75 21.73 12.38
CA PHE A 218 -17.57 22.79 11.77
C PHE A 218 -18.22 23.76 12.75
N SER A 219 -18.49 23.34 13.99
CA SER A 219 -19.02 24.26 15.00
C SER A 219 -17.92 25.09 15.68
N GLY A 220 -16.69 24.57 15.76
CA GLY A 220 -15.63 25.13 16.59
C GLY A 220 -15.85 24.91 18.09
N ASN A 221 -16.83 24.11 18.49
CA ASN A 221 -17.10 23.86 19.90
C ASN A 221 -15.94 23.06 20.50
N LEU A 222 -15.40 23.55 21.62
CA LEU A 222 -14.54 22.77 22.50
C LEU A 222 -15.39 22.11 23.59
N LEU A 223 -15.21 20.81 23.78
CA LEU A 223 -15.96 20.00 24.71
C LEU A 223 -15.00 19.40 25.74
N LYS A 224 -15.35 19.50 27.02
CA LYS A 224 -14.67 18.85 28.13
C LYS A 224 -15.43 17.58 28.50
N ILE A 225 -14.73 16.45 28.61
CA ILE A 225 -15.28 15.16 29.00
C ILE A 225 -14.60 14.69 30.28
N ASP A 226 -15.28 14.80 31.42
CA ASP A 226 -14.73 14.47 32.74
C ASP A 226 -14.76 12.95 32.97
N LEU A 227 -13.59 12.31 32.87
CA LEU A 227 -13.47 10.85 33.02
C LEU A 227 -13.64 10.42 34.49
N THR A 228 -13.43 11.32 35.45
CA THR A 228 -13.59 11.06 36.88
C THR A 228 -15.06 11.09 37.32
N LYS A 229 -15.92 11.73 36.54
CA LYS A 229 -17.36 11.87 36.81
C LYS A 229 -18.24 11.09 35.83
N GLY A 230 -17.77 9.91 35.41
CA GLY A 230 -18.54 9.03 34.54
C GLY A 230 -18.74 9.58 33.14
N GLU A 231 -17.72 10.27 32.60
CA GLU A 231 -17.68 10.77 31.21
C GLU A 231 -18.72 11.90 30.96
N GLU A 232 -18.95 12.75 31.98
CA GLU A 232 -19.80 13.95 31.88
C GLU A 232 -19.24 14.91 30.83
N VAL A 233 -20.07 15.33 29.88
CA VAL A 233 -19.68 16.22 28.78
C VAL A 233 -20.20 17.63 29.01
N LYS A 234 -19.31 18.62 28.93
CA LYS A 234 -19.64 20.06 29.02
C LYS A 234 -19.04 20.84 27.85
N LEU A 235 -19.73 21.88 27.43
CA LEU A 235 -19.19 22.85 26.47
C LEU A 235 -18.25 23.80 27.20
N ILE A 236 -17.05 24.01 26.65
CA ILE A 236 -16.11 25.03 27.11
C ILE A 236 -16.53 26.35 26.46
N GLN A 237 -16.82 27.37 27.27
CA GLN A 237 -17.18 28.69 26.76
C GLN A 237 -15.93 29.38 26.22
N VAL A 238 -15.80 29.48 24.89
CA VAL A 238 -14.65 30.10 24.23
C VAL A 238 -14.97 31.54 23.84
N THR A 239 -14.11 32.47 24.24
CA THR A 239 -14.17 33.90 23.89
C THR A 239 -12.92 34.33 23.10
N GLY A 240 -12.88 35.57 22.61
CA GLY A 240 -11.69 36.12 21.94
C GLY A 240 -11.45 35.66 20.49
N GLY A 241 -12.26 34.75 19.95
CA GLY A 241 -12.18 34.33 18.55
C GLY A 241 -12.95 33.05 18.24
N SER A 242 -13.11 32.74 16.94
CA SER A 242 -13.77 31.52 16.46
C SER A 242 -12.78 30.36 16.29
N LEU A 243 -13.19 29.16 16.69
CA LEU A 243 -12.47 27.91 16.46
C LEU A 243 -13.09 27.06 15.33
N GLN A 244 -14.00 27.63 14.53
CA GLN A 244 -14.58 26.92 13.38
C GLN A 244 -13.50 26.43 12.42
N PHE A 245 -13.75 25.29 11.79
CA PHE A 245 -12.77 24.53 11.00
C PHE A 245 -11.53 24.16 11.81
N GLY A 246 -11.71 23.88 13.09
CA GLY A 246 -10.67 23.27 13.93
C GLY A 246 -10.46 21.80 13.58
N ASP A 247 -9.21 21.39 13.49
CA ASP A 247 -8.80 20.04 13.11
C ASP A 247 -8.10 19.37 14.31
N GLY A 248 -6.89 18.83 14.17
CA GLY A 248 -6.10 18.33 15.29
C GLY A 248 -5.79 19.39 16.36
N ILE A 249 -5.76 18.97 17.63
CA ILE A 249 -5.43 19.83 18.78
C ILE A 249 -4.25 19.24 19.58
N GLU A 250 -3.49 20.10 20.27
CA GLU A 250 -2.35 19.66 21.09
C GLU A 250 -2.23 20.54 22.34
N LEU A 251 -1.99 19.91 23.50
CA LEU A 251 -1.69 20.66 24.72
C LEU A 251 -0.26 21.20 24.67
N VAL A 252 -0.13 22.51 24.82
CA VAL A 252 1.16 23.20 24.99
C VAL A 252 1.56 23.21 26.46
N SER A 253 0.57 23.33 27.34
CA SER A 253 0.68 23.21 28.80
C SER A 253 -0.70 22.88 29.38
N PRO A 254 -0.85 22.58 30.68
CA PRO A 254 -2.16 22.38 31.29
C PRO A 254 -3.13 23.56 31.09
N THR A 255 -2.64 24.79 30.88
CA THR A 255 -3.47 25.97 30.68
C THR A 255 -3.56 26.43 29.23
N LYS A 256 -2.76 25.85 28.31
CA LYS A 256 -2.68 26.30 26.91
C LYS A 256 -2.83 25.14 25.92
N LEU A 257 -3.68 25.32 24.93
CA LEU A 257 -3.95 24.39 23.83
C LEU A 257 -3.73 25.10 22.50
N VAL A 258 -3.14 24.41 21.53
CA VAL A 258 -3.19 24.84 20.14
C VAL A 258 -4.25 24.06 19.38
N VAL A 259 -5.00 24.77 18.54
CA VAL A 259 -5.99 24.22 17.62
C VAL A 259 -5.50 24.43 16.19
N ALA A 260 -5.17 23.35 15.48
CA ALA A 260 -4.89 23.40 14.05
C ALA A 260 -6.18 23.65 13.25
N GLY A 261 -6.06 24.04 11.98
CA GLY A 261 -7.21 24.27 11.10
C GLY A 261 -7.14 25.54 10.27
N ASN A 262 -8.12 25.73 9.40
CA ASN A 262 -8.15 26.80 8.39
C ASN A 262 -8.93 28.04 8.92
N PRO A 263 -8.54 29.31 8.61
CA PRO A 263 -7.42 29.78 7.79
C PRO A 263 -6.03 29.62 8.43
N SER A 264 -5.98 29.38 9.74
CA SER A 264 -4.74 29.19 10.48
C SER A 264 -4.96 28.58 11.86
N GLY A 265 -3.88 28.11 12.49
CA GLY A 265 -3.95 27.62 13.86
C GLY A 265 -4.21 28.74 14.88
N ARG A 266 -4.79 28.36 16.02
CA ARG A 266 -5.21 29.28 17.10
C ARG A 266 -4.65 28.79 18.43
N LEU A 267 -4.16 29.72 19.24
CA LEU A 267 -3.72 29.47 20.60
C LEU A 267 -4.86 29.81 21.56
N VAL A 268 -5.22 28.84 22.39
CA VAL A 268 -6.34 28.91 23.33
C VAL A 268 -5.81 28.74 24.74
N GLU A 269 -6.22 29.60 25.66
CA GLU A 269 -5.80 29.59 27.06
C GLU A 269 -7.01 29.48 27.99
N SER A 270 -6.84 28.75 29.09
CA SER A 270 -7.81 28.63 30.18
C SER A 270 -7.09 28.72 31.53
N SER A 271 -7.72 29.36 32.51
CA SER A 271 -7.20 29.51 33.88
C SER A 271 -8.14 28.94 34.95
N ASP A 272 -9.28 28.35 34.54
CA ASP A 272 -10.33 27.87 35.43
C ASP A 272 -10.58 26.37 35.29
N GLY A 273 -9.55 25.62 34.89
CA GLY A 273 -9.65 24.18 34.66
C GLY A 273 -10.49 23.84 33.43
N TRP A 274 -10.45 24.67 32.39
CA TRP A 274 -11.16 24.47 31.13
C TRP A 274 -12.69 24.46 31.27
N GLU A 275 -13.22 25.26 32.20
CA GLU A 275 -14.66 25.59 32.21
C GLU A 275 -14.94 26.72 31.21
N THR A 276 -14.01 27.68 31.11
CA THR A 276 -13.99 28.72 30.08
C THR A 276 -12.61 28.80 29.43
N ALA A 277 -12.53 29.38 28.23
CA ALA A 277 -11.28 29.61 27.53
C ALA A 277 -11.34 30.87 26.66
N SER A 278 -10.18 31.37 26.28
CA SER A 278 -10.04 32.48 25.33
C SER A 278 -9.04 32.17 24.24
N VAL A 279 -9.35 32.54 23.00
CA VAL A 279 -8.36 32.59 21.92
C VAL A 279 -7.43 33.77 22.19
N VAL A 280 -6.18 33.48 22.52
CA VAL A 280 -5.16 34.47 22.91
C VAL A 280 -4.17 34.78 21.78
N GLY A 281 -4.18 33.97 20.72
CA GLY A 281 -3.34 34.19 19.55
C GLY A 281 -3.87 33.48 18.32
N GLN A 282 -3.61 34.06 17.15
CA GLN A 282 -3.88 33.44 15.86
C GLN A 282 -2.61 33.46 15.03
N PHE A 283 -2.29 32.34 14.40
CA PHE A 283 -1.10 32.24 13.58
C PHE A 283 -1.34 32.82 12.18
N LYS A 284 -0.34 33.46 11.59
CA LYS A 284 -0.38 33.90 10.19
C LYS A 284 0.51 32.99 9.34
N GLY A 285 -0.10 32.35 8.36
CA GLY A 285 0.56 31.43 7.43
C GLY A 285 -0.04 31.54 6.03
N PRO A 286 0.54 30.85 5.03
CA PRO A 286 -0.03 30.82 3.70
C PRO A 286 -1.42 30.19 3.75
N ALA A 287 -2.48 30.98 3.52
CA ALA A 287 -3.87 30.52 3.66
C ALA A 287 -4.25 29.38 2.71
N HIS A 288 -3.43 29.11 1.69
CA HIS A 288 -3.60 27.97 0.78
C HIS A 288 -3.04 26.65 1.34
N ARG A 289 -2.29 26.67 2.45
CA ARG A 289 -1.83 25.46 3.14
C ARG A 289 -2.81 25.09 4.25
N LEU A 290 -3.51 23.97 4.10
CA LEU A 290 -4.45 23.49 5.12
C LEU A 290 -3.68 22.88 6.30
N ALA A 291 -3.70 23.54 7.45
CA ALA A 291 -3.15 23.01 8.69
C ALA A 291 -4.07 21.92 9.25
N THR A 292 -3.54 20.73 9.50
CA THR A 292 -4.30 19.53 9.90
C THR A 292 -4.04 19.12 11.34
N ALA A 293 -2.80 19.23 11.79
CA ALA A 293 -2.41 18.82 13.14
C ALA A 293 -1.35 19.75 13.74
N ALA A 294 -1.21 19.70 15.05
CA ALA A 294 -0.19 20.41 15.81
C ALA A 294 0.66 19.44 16.64
N THR A 295 1.92 19.81 16.87
CA THR A 295 2.81 19.13 17.80
C THR A 295 3.74 20.12 18.49
N VAL A 296 4.28 19.74 19.65
CA VAL A 296 5.20 20.57 20.43
C VAL A 296 6.58 19.91 20.44
N LYS A 297 7.60 20.68 20.07
CA LYS A 297 9.02 20.30 20.16
C LYS A 297 9.77 21.41 20.89
N ASP A 298 10.45 21.07 21.98
CA ASP A 298 11.23 22.01 22.79
C ASP A 298 10.44 23.27 23.22
N GLY A 299 9.17 23.09 23.58
CA GLY A 299 8.25 24.18 23.96
C GLY A 299 7.74 25.04 22.80
N LYS A 300 8.15 24.73 21.56
CA LYS A 300 7.72 25.43 20.35
C LYS A 300 6.64 24.62 19.63
N ILE A 301 5.68 25.35 19.07
CA ILE A 301 4.53 24.76 18.36
C ILE A 301 4.87 24.63 16.89
N TYR A 302 4.63 23.44 16.33
CA TYR A 302 4.76 23.14 14.91
C TYR A 302 3.42 22.70 14.34
N LEU A 303 3.03 23.30 13.20
CA LEU A 303 1.84 22.87 12.45
C LEU A 303 2.23 22.00 11.26
N SER A 304 1.47 20.92 11.10
CA SER A 304 1.49 20.04 9.93
C SER A 304 0.48 20.53 8.92
N HIS A 305 0.85 20.48 7.64
CA HIS A 305 -0.02 20.91 6.54
C HIS A 305 -0.28 19.75 5.58
N MET A 306 -1.52 19.66 5.09
CA MET A 306 -1.96 18.56 4.22
C MET A 306 -1.22 18.53 2.89
N PHE A 307 -1.01 19.71 2.31
CA PHE A 307 -0.34 19.90 1.03
C PHE A 307 1.03 20.52 1.30
N VAL A 308 2.09 19.84 0.84
CA VAL A 308 3.53 20.20 0.99
C VAL A 308 4.21 19.63 2.26
N SER A 309 5.32 18.92 2.04
CA SER A 309 6.15 18.21 3.04
C SER A 309 6.99 19.15 3.91
N VAL A 310 6.32 19.94 4.75
CA VAL A 310 6.94 21.03 5.52
C VAL A 310 6.33 21.14 6.93
N PHE A 311 7.16 21.23 7.97
CA PHE A 311 6.73 21.62 9.34
C PHE A 311 7.11 23.07 9.62
N LYS A 312 6.19 23.89 10.14
CA LYS A 312 6.47 25.31 10.43
C LYS A 312 6.35 25.59 11.93
N GLU A 313 7.44 26.04 12.54
CA GLU A 313 7.50 26.62 13.89
C GLU A 313 6.68 27.90 13.93
N ILE A 314 6.11 28.27 15.08
CA ILE A 314 5.34 29.50 15.19
C ILE A 314 5.78 30.40 16.35
N GLN A 315 5.67 31.71 16.13
CA GLN A 315 5.88 32.78 17.10
C GLN A 315 4.53 33.37 17.52
N GLU A 316 4.33 33.61 18.83
CA GLU A 316 3.15 34.24 19.41
C GLU A 316 3.11 35.73 19.00
N GLN A 317 2.03 36.19 18.38
CA GLN A 317 1.78 37.63 18.25
C GLN A 317 0.83 38.05 19.38
N GLN A 318 1.34 38.82 20.34
CA GLN A 318 0.48 39.61 21.22
C GLN A 318 -0.28 40.62 20.38
N ASN A 319 -1.61 40.67 20.54
CA ASN A 319 -2.40 41.78 20.05
C ASN A 319 -1.94 43.05 20.78
N ASP A 320 -1.10 43.86 20.13
CA ASP A 320 -0.91 45.25 20.53
C ASP A 320 -2.23 45.97 20.23
N SER A 321 -3.07 46.11 21.25
CA SER A 321 -4.27 46.92 21.19
C SER A 321 -3.87 48.39 21.09
N GLN A 322 -3.66 48.88 19.88
CA GLN A 322 -3.80 50.31 19.60
C GLN A 322 -5.28 50.59 19.32
N VAL A 323 -5.92 51.21 20.32
CA VAL A 323 -7.15 51.98 20.13
C VAL A 323 -6.79 53.12 19.16
N LEU A 324 -7.29 53.03 17.94
CA LEU A 324 -7.49 54.20 17.09
C LEU A 324 -8.99 54.47 17.08
N GLU A 325 -9.39 55.45 17.90
CA GLU A 325 -10.60 56.22 17.65
C GLU A 325 -10.42 56.96 16.32
N GLU A 326 -11.27 56.70 15.34
CA GLU A 326 -11.62 57.72 14.35
C GLU A 326 -13.13 57.66 14.08
N GLU A 327 -13.72 58.84 14.22
CA GLU A 327 -15.10 59.28 14.00
C GLU A 327 -15.55 58.86 12.58
N GLY A 328 -16.75 58.31 12.37
CA GLY A 328 -18.00 59.04 12.44
C GLY A 328 -18.29 59.68 11.08
N ASP A 329 -19.11 59.02 10.24
CA ASP A 329 -20.02 59.73 9.33
C ASP A 329 -21.21 58.84 8.95
N ASN A 330 -22.39 59.37 9.27
CA ASN A 330 -23.72 58.86 8.92
C ASN A 330 -24.07 59.28 7.49
N GLU A 331 -24.71 58.40 6.72
CA GLU A 331 -25.80 58.80 5.81
C GLU A 331 -26.89 57.72 5.80
N ASN A 332 -28.13 58.19 5.95
CA ASN A 332 -29.39 57.46 6.12
C ASN A 332 -30.13 57.22 4.78
N GLU A 333 -31.22 56.45 4.89
CA GLU A 333 -32.43 56.35 4.02
C GLU A 333 -32.34 55.36 2.84
N ASP A 334 -33.32 54.49 2.54
CA ASP A 334 -34.58 54.05 3.18
C ASP A 334 -35.08 52.78 2.41
N PRO A 335 -36.18 52.10 2.84
CA PRO A 335 -36.56 50.73 2.45
C PRO A 335 -37.63 50.64 1.34
N GLU A 336 -38.00 49.40 0.99
CA GLU A 336 -39.15 48.90 0.17
C GLU A 336 -38.66 48.02 -1.01
N THR A 337 -39.21 46.86 -1.37
CA THR A 337 -40.56 46.29 -1.23
C THR A 337 -40.54 44.76 -1.47
N GLU A 338 -41.55 44.07 -0.92
CA GLU A 338 -41.88 42.66 -1.17
C GLU A 338 -42.39 42.41 -2.59
N GLN A 339 -42.14 41.21 -3.15
CA GLN A 339 -43.18 40.45 -3.87
C GLN A 339 -42.86 38.97 -4.02
N GLU A 340 -43.88 38.16 -3.71
CA GLU A 340 -43.96 36.70 -3.75
C GLU A 340 -43.95 36.09 -5.17
N GLY A 341 -43.53 34.82 -5.25
CA GLY A 341 -43.75 33.95 -6.41
C GLY A 341 -43.28 32.50 -6.17
N ALA A 342 -44.20 31.63 -5.76
CA ALA A 342 -44.05 30.16 -5.63
C ALA A 342 -44.00 29.43 -7.00
N PRO A 343 -43.96 28.08 -7.08
CA PRO A 343 -43.07 27.10 -6.45
C PRO A 343 -42.26 26.31 -7.52
N ALA A 344 -41.19 25.62 -7.11
CA ALA A 344 -40.50 24.62 -7.94
C ALA A 344 -41.22 23.25 -7.86
N PRO A 345 -41.32 22.48 -8.95
CA PRO A 345 -42.02 21.20 -8.96
C PRO A 345 -41.24 20.10 -8.23
N SER A 346 -42.02 19.22 -7.60
CA SER A 346 -41.66 17.93 -7.05
C SER A 346 -40.96 17.04 -8.08
N ALA A 347 -39.81 16.47 -7.71
CA ALA A 347 -39.25 15.31 -8.39
C ALA A 347 -39.88 14.05 -7.81
N GLU A 348 -40.76 13.43 -8.59
CA GLU A 348 -41.27 12.09 -8.38
C GLU A 348 -40.15 11.04 -8.53
N ASP A 349 -40.30 10.01 -7.71
CA ASP A 349 -39.71 8.67 -7.71
C ASP A 349 -38.92 8.24 -8.96
N ILE A 350 -37.66 7.87 -8.73
CA ILE A 350 -36.95 6.91 -9.59
C ILE A 350 -36.42 5.79 -8.69
N GLU A 351 -37.18 4.69 -8.66
CA GLU A 351 -36.70 3.37 -8.28
C GLU A 351 -35.52 2.98 -9.17
N VAL A 352 -34.37 2.66 -8.57
CA VAL A 352 -33.27 2.02 -9.29
C VAL A 352 -33.32 0.53 -8.99
N GLU A 353 -34.01 -0.19 -9.87
CA GLU A 353 -33.94 -1.64 -9.98
C GLU A 353 -32.52 -2.07 -10.36
N SER A 354 -31.98 -2.93 -9.51
CA SER A 354 -30.80 -3.76 -9.75
C SER A 354 -30.98 -4.62 -11.00
N ASN A 355 -30.05 -4.55 -11.96
CA ASN A 355 -29.92 -5.59 -12.98
C ASN A 355 -28.56 -6.27 -12.90
N GLU A 356 -28.60 -7.48 -12.33
CA GLU A 356 -27.86 -8.66 -12.79
C GLU A 356 -27.90 -8.70 -14.32
N LEU A 357 -26.76 -8.73 -15.03
CA LEU A 357 -26.61 -9.25 -16.40
C LEU A 357 -25.13 -9.18 -16.86
N ILE A 358 -24.26 -9.98 -16.24
CA ILE A 358 -23.00 -10.42 -16.87
C ILE A 358 -22.74 -11.89 -16.48
N GLU A 359 -23.71 -12.76 -16.80
CA GLU A 359 -23.50 -14.21 -16.87
C GLU A 359 -24.48 -14.74 -17.92
N LYS A 360 -24.04 -14.71 -19.18
CA LYS A 360 -24.50 -15.53 -20.32
C LYS A 360 -24.09 -14.82 -21.61
N ASP A 361 -22.92 -15.17 -22.13
CA ASP A 361 -22.68 -15.34 -23.58
C ASP A 361 -21.22 -15.75 -23.79
N GLU A 362 -20.89 -16.97 -23.39
CA GLU A 362 -19.65 -17.67 -23.77
C GLU A 362 -19.96 -19.02 -24.43
N ASN A 363 -21.06 -19.12 -25.19
CA ASN A 363 -21.43 -20.33 -25.92
C ASN A 363 -22.00 -19.99 -27.31
N ARG A 364 -21.16 -19.57 -28.26
CA ARG A 364 -21.33 -19.93 -29.68
C ARG A 364 -20.07 -19.65 -30.49
N ALA A 365 -19.51 -20.71 -31.07
CA ALA A 365 -18.50 -20.60 -32.12
C ALA A 365 -19.15 -20.18 -33.44
N ASP A 366 -18.43 -19.43 -34.27
CA ASP A 366 -18.41 -19.66 -35.71
C ASP A 366 -17.07 -19.19 -36.32
N SER A 367 -16.59 -20.03 -37.24
CA SER A 367 -15.36 -19.95 -38.00
C SER A 367 -15.41 -18.87 -39.07
N VAL A 368 -14.34 -18.08 -39.25
CA VAL A 368 -13.98 -17.54 -40.57
C VAL A 368 -12.45 -17.48 -40.68
N ASP A 369 -11.92 -18.23 -41.66
CA ASP A 369 -10.56 -18.13 -42.16
C ASP A 369 -10.28 -16.71 -42.66
N ASN A 370 -9.13 -16.14 -42.31
CA ASN A 370 -8.49 -15.19 -43.20
C ASN A 370 -6.97 -15.26 -43.10
N LYS A 371 -6.41 -15.68 -44.23
CA LYS A 371 -5.01 -15.71 -44.61
C LYS A 371 -4.57 -14.26 -44.83
N LEU A 372 -3.51 -13.81 -44.15
CA LEU A 372 -2.83 -12.57 -44.52
C LEU A 372 -1.32 -12.68 -44.29
N GLU A 373 -0.62 -12.31 -45.35
CA GLU A 373 0.78 -12.51 -45.63
C GLU A 373 1.68 -11.51 -44.89
N LEU A 374 2.90 -11.94 -44.59
CA LEU A 374 4.01 -11.12 -44.10
C LEU A 374 4.57 -10.24 -45.22
N PRO A 375 4.89 -8.96 -44.97
CA PRO A 375 5.89 -8.25 -45.76
C PRO A 375 7.24 -8.20 -45.03
N SER A 376 8.26 -8.44 -45.83
CA SER A 376 9.69 -8.40 -45.58
C SER A 376 10.21 -7.04 -45.11
N SER A 377 11.23 -7.10 -44.25
CA SER A 377 12.12 -6.02 -43.84
C SER A 377 12.91 -5.41 -45.00
N THR A 378 12.99 -4.08 -45.04
CA THR A 378 14.10 -3.34 -45.64
C THR A 378 14.63 -2.33 -44.64
N GLU A 379 15.93 -2.42 -44.38
CA GLU A 379 16.73 -1.59 -43.49
C GLU A 379 16.89 -0.16 -44.03
N HIS A 380 16.90 0.82 -43.13
CA HIS A 380 17.67 2.06 -43.32
C HIS A 380 18.48 2.34 -42.05
N LYS A 381 19.80 2.25 -42.21
CA LYS A 381 20.82 2.66 -41.23
C LYS A 381 20.99 4.18 -41.27
N GLU A 382 20.96 4.83 -40.12
CA GLU A 382 21.65 6.10 -39.90
C GLU A 382 22.57 5.98 -38.69
N GLU A 383 23.87 6.09 -38.93
CA GLU A 383 24.93 6.13 -37.94
C GLU A 383 25.03 7.54 -37.34
N LYS A 384 24.94 7.67 -36.01
CA LYS A 384 25.43 8.84 -35.28
C LYS A 384 26.65 8.45 -34.44
N LYS A 385 27.81 8.94 -34.86
CA LYS A 385 29.08 8.91 -34.11
C LYS A 385 28.97 9.84 -32.90
N ILE A 386 29.25 9.32 -31.71
CA ILE A 386 29.52 10.10 -30.50
C ILE A 386 30.98 9.82 -30.11
N ASN A 387 31.81 10.87 -30.08
CA ASN A 387 33.18 10.82 -29.60
C ASN A 387 33.18 10.81 -28.07
N VAL A 388 33.78 9.78 -27.47
CA VAL A 388 34.07 9.72 -26.03
C VAL A 388 35.59 9.81 -25.84
N THR A 389 36.03 10.75 -25.02
CA THR A 389 37.44 10.94 -24.63
C THR A 389 37.88 9.86 -23.62
N PRO A 390 39.15 9.39 -23.64
CA PRO A 390 39.60 8.30 -22.78
C PRO A 390 39.91 8.80 -21.36
N ILE A 391 39.44 8.06 -20.36
CA ILE A 391 39.85 8.21 -18.95
C ILE A 391 40.99 7.23 -18.67
N ASP A 392 41.97 7.71 -17.89
CA ASP A 392 43.27 7.11 -17.60
C ASP A 392 43.27 5.64 -17.17
N LYS A 393 44.28 4.92 -17.66
CA LYS A 393 44.60 3.54 -17.29
C LYS A 393 45.44 3.54 -16.01
N ASN A 394 44.87 3.07 -14.90
CA ASN A 394 45.68 2.61 -13.77
C ASN A 394 46.00 1.12 -13.96
N GLU A 395 47.28 0.83 -14.17
CA GLU A 395 47.85 -0.53 -14.17
C GLU A 395 47.80 -1.13 -12.76
N VAL A 396 47.36 -2.39 -12.65
CA VAL A 396 47.50 -3.21 -11.43
C VAL A 396 48.44 -4.38 -11.72
N PRO A 397 49.41 -4.71 -10.84
CA PRO A 397 50.50 -5.62 -11.18
C PRO A 397 50.05 -7.09 -11.21
N SER A 398 50.50 -7.80 -12.25
CA SER A 398 50.36 -9.24 -12.42
C SER A 398 51.43 -10.01 -11.64
N ASN A 399 51.23 -10.22 -10.35
CA ASN A 399 51.81 -11.37 -9.65
C ASN A 399 51.23 -11.54 -8.24
N GLY A 400 50.08 -12.20 -8.17
CA GLY A 400 49.56 -12.78 -6.95
C GLY A 400 48.95 -14.13 -7.29
N LYS A 401 49.51 -15.22 -6.77
CA LYS A 401 48.86 -16.53 -6.80
C LYS A 401 47.45 -16.35 -6.23
N ILE A 402 46.43 -16.60 -7.05
CA ILE A 402 45.05 -16.66 -6.59
C ILE A 402 44.96 -17.94 -5.75
N GLU A 403 45.08 -17.80 -4.44
CA GLU A 403 44.63 -18.83 -3.53
C GLU A 403 43.10 -18.92 -3.69
N GLU A 404 42.62 -20.09 -4.11
CA GLU A 404 41.19 -20.42 -4.07
C GLU A 404 40.72 -20.31 -2.62
N MET A 405 40.22 -19.14 -2.24
CA MET A 405 39.39 -19.00 -1.06
C MET A 405 38.21 -19.96 -1.25
N LYS A 406 38.18 -21.02 -0.45
CA LYS A 406 36.96 -21.78 -0.20
C LYS A 406 35.94 -20.82 0.40
N ILE A 407 35.12 -20.22 -0.46
CA ILE A 407 33.95 -19.43 -0.07
C ILE A 407 32.92 -20.42 0.44
N ASP A 408 32.88 -20.61 1.75
CA ASP A 408 31.71 -21.16 2.41
C ASP A 408 30.58 -20.12 2.30
N SER A 409 29.70 -20.34 1.32
CA SER A 409 28.40 -19.71 1.07
C SER A 409 28.37 -18.27 0.51
N CYS A 410 28.34 -18.16 -0.83
CA CYS A 410 27.72 -17.03 -1.51
C CYS A 410 26.21 -17.33 -1.64
N ASP A 411 25.36 -16.60 -0.92
CA ASP A 411 23.90 -16.73 -1.04
C ASP A 411 23.41 -15.90 -2.23
N LEU A 412 23.15 -16.57 -3.37
CA LEU A 412 22.67 -15.95 -4.61
C LEU A 412 21.34 -15.20 -4.46
N THR A 413 20.64 -15.38 -3.34
CA THR A 413 19.36 -14.71 -3.05
C THR A 413 19.54 -13.39 -2.30
N LYS A 414 20.76 -13.08 -1.84
CA LYS A 414 21.13 -11.85 -1.13
C LYS A 414 22.10 -11.02 -1.98
N GLY A 415 21.68 -9.80 -2.33
CA GLY A 415 22.51 -8.89 -3.11
C GLY A 415 21.68 -7.89 -3.90
N LYS A 416 22.32 -7.22 -4.86
CA LYS A 416 21.70 -6.31 -5.83
C LYS A 416 21.98 -6.81 -7.25
N TRP A 417 21.15 -6.42 -8.20
CA TRP A 417 21.44 -6.68 -9.61
C TRP A 417 22.65 -5.86 -10.05
N VAL A 418 23.66 -6.55 -10.56
CA VAL A 418 24.83 -5.94 -11.18
C VAL A 418 24.97 -6.50 -12.59
N TYR A 419 25.48 -5.67 -13.50
CA TYR A 419 25.91 -6.16 -14.80
C TYR A 419 27.19 -6.98 -14.62
N ASP A 420 27.25 -8.16 -15.24
CA ASP A 420 28.39 -9.07 -15.21
C ASP A 420 28.76 -9.45 -16.65
N GLU A 421 29.97 -9.08 -17.06
CA GLU A 421 30.50 -9.38 -18.40
C GLU A 421 30.77 -10.88 -18.60
N SER A 422 30.89 -11.66 -17.52
CA SER A 422 31.14 -13.10 -17.57
C SER A 422 29.87 -13.96 -17.70
N TYR A 423 28.70 -13.33 -17.71
CA TYR A 423 27.37 -13.94 -17.88
C TYR A 423 27.24 -14.66 -19.25
N PRO A 424 26.55 -15.83 -19.38
CA PRO A 424 25.57 -16.41 -18.43
C PRO A 424 26.03 -17.55 -17.53
N LEU A 425 25.44 -17.60 -16.32
CA LEU A 425 25.51 -18.73 -15.37
C LEU A 425 24.75 -19.96 -15.87
N PHE A 426 23.68 -19.77 -16.65
CA PHE A 426 22.86 -20.84 -17.20
C PHE A 426 23.50 -21.50 -18.42
N ASN A 427 23.50 -22.84 -18.45
CA ASN A 427 23.86 -23.60 -19.64
C ASN A 427 22.71 -24.53 -20.05
N ALA A 428 22.04 -24.19 -21.14
CA ALA A 428 20.86 -24.90 -21.62
C ALA A 428 21.12 -26.39 -21.91
N ALA A 429 22.28 -26.73 -22.49
CA ALA A 429 22.64 -28.12 -22.78
C ALA A 429 22.84 -28.92 -21.50
N LYS A 430 23.61 -28.37 -20.52
CA LYS A 430 23.80 -29.02 -19.21
C LYS A 430 22.50 -29.15 -18.44
N MET A 431 21.61 -28.15 -18.51
CA MET A 431 20.29 -28.24 -17.88
C MET A 431 19.46 -29.37 -18.51
N LEU A 432 19.35 -29.42 -19.84
CA LEU A 432 18.65 -30.47 -20.56
C LEU A 432 19.22 -31.87 -20.27
N ASP A 433 20.54 -32.00 -20.18
CA ASP A 433 21.18 -33.26 -19.77
C ASP A 433 20.87 -33.64 -18.31
N SER A 434 20.81 -32.65 -17.41
CA SER A 434 20.46 -32.87 -16.00
C SER A 434 19.02 -33.35 -15.81
N ILE A 435 18.11 -32.96 -16.71
CA ILE A 435 16.72 -33.41 -16.75
C ILE A 435 16.44 -34.50 -17.80
N ARG A 436 17.48 -35.07 -18.41
CA ARG A 436 17.34 -36.13 -19.41
C ARG A 436 16.57 -37.33 -18.84
N GLY A 437 15.56 -37.78 -19.56
CA GLY A 437 14.70 -38.88 -19.13
C GLY A 437 13.74 -38.54 -17.98
N LYS A 438 13.65 -37.27 -17.56
CA LYS A 438 12.88 -36.83 -16.40
C LYS A 438 11.69 -35.95 -16.76
N ARG A 439 10.78 -35.78 -15.80
CA ARG A 439 9.68 -34.82 -15.82
C ARG A 439 9.99 -33.65 -14.89
N LEU A 440 10.12 -32.45 -15.47
CA LEU A 440 10.19 -31.19 -14.75
C LEU A 440 8.80 -30.54 -14.78
N VAL A 441 8.19 -30.36 -13.61
CA VAL A 441 6.79 -29.96 -13.50
C VAL A 441 6.64 -28.70 -12.65
N PHE A 442 6.12 -27.64 -13.25
CA PHE A 442 5.74 -26.40 -12.58
C PHE A 442 4.25 -26.45 -12.21
N VAL A 443 3.92 -26.14 -10.96
CA VAL A 443 2.55 -26.13 -10.45
C VAL A 443 2.29 -24.84 -9.68
N GLY A 444 1.26 -24.09 -10.04
CA GLY A 444 0.93 -22.89 -9.29
C GLY A 444 0.10 -21.88 -10.05
N ASP A 445 0.29 -20.62 -9.70
CA ASP A 445 -0.40 -19.48 -10.29
C ASP A 445 0.25 -18.98 -11.61
N SER A 446 -0.30 -17.90 -12.15
CA SER A 446 0.16 -17.27 -13.39
C SER A 446 1.63 -16.79 -13.34
N ILE A 447 2.20 -16.56 -12.16
CA ILE A 447 3.62 -16.21 -12.03
C ILE A 447 4.48 -17.46 -12.20
N ASN A 448 4.02 -18.64 -11.75
CA ASN A 448 4.72 -19.89 -12.05
C ASN A 448 4.66 -20.25 -13.53
N ARG A 449 3.56 -19.89 -14.20
CA ARG A 449 3.48 -19.97 -15.67
C ARG A 449 4.55 -19.11 -16.33
N ASN A 450 4.72 -17.87 -15.84
CA ASN A 450 5.76 -16.95 -16.31
C ASN A 450 7.16 -17.58 -16.22
N GLN A 451 7.45 -18.24 -15.09
CA GLN A 451 8.72 -18.97 -14.88
C GLN A 451 8.86 -20.17 -15.82
N TRP A 452 7.79 -20.93 -16.03
CA TRP A 452 7.79 -22.07 -16.95
C TRP A 452 7.99 -21.65 -18.41
N GLU A 453 7.35 -20.56 -18.86
CA GLU A 453 7.55 -20.01 -20.21
C GLU A 453 9.01 -19.56 -20.41
N SER A 454 9.59 -18.90 -19.41
CA SER A 454 11.03 -18.58 -19.37
C SER A 454 11.89 -19.84 -19.51
N MET A 455 11.64 -20.87 -18.70
CA MET A 455 12.42 -22.13 -18.73
C MET A 455 12.34 -22.78 -20.12
N LEU A 456 11.15 -22.83 -20.73
CA LEU A 456 11.02 -23.33 -22.10
C LEU A 456 11.87 -22.53 -23.09
N CYS A 457 11.80 -21.20 -23.06
CA CYS A 457 12.59 -20.34 -23.93
C CYS A 457 14.11 -20.55 -23.72
N MET A 458 14.56 -20.62 -22.46
CA MET A 458 15.97 -20.83 -22.13
C MET A 458 16.48 -22.18 -22.62
N LEU A 459 15.70 -23.25 -22.50
CA LEU A 459 16.08 -24.59 -22.96
C LEU A 459 16.15 -24.70 -24.48
N MET A 460 15.29 -23.95 -25.21
CA MET A 460 15.30 -23.93 -26.67
C MET A 460 16.64 -23.49 -27.26
N ALA A 461 17.45 -22.73 -26.52
CA ALA A 461 18.78 -22.30 -26.96
C ALA A 461 19.77 -23.47 -27.23
N ALA A 462 19.54 -24.65 -26.63
CA ALA A 462 20.35 -25.86 -26.88
C ALA A 462 19.69 -26.90 -27.80
N VAL A 463 18.52 -26.58 -28.35
CA VAL A 463 17.77 -27.48 -29.24
C VAL A 463 18.23 -27.29 -30.68
N LYS A 464 18.76 -28.36 -31.29
CA LYS A 464 19.24 -28.34 -32.68
C LYS A 464 18.10 -28.29 -33.71
N ASP A 465 17.03 -29.06 -33.46
CA ASP A 465 15.85 -29.11 -34.32
C ASP A 465 14.59 -28.74 -33.50
N PRO A 466 14.09 -27.51 -33.62
CA PRO A 466 12.89 -27.06 -32.90
C PRO A 466 11.65 -27.92 -33.14
N LYS A 467 11.56 -28.65 -34.27
CA LYS A 467 10.41 -29.54 -34.56
C LYS A 467 10.36 -30.76 -33.63
N LYS A 468 11.48 -31.09 -32.98
CA LYS A 468 11.58 -32.14 -31.96
C LYS A 468 11.18 -31.68 -30.56
N VAL A 469 10.64 -30.47 -30.45
CA VAL A 469 10.01 -29.95 -29.25
C VAL A 469 8.56 -29.64 -29.55
N TYR A 470 7.63 -30.32 -28.86
CA TYR A 470 6.20 -30.14 -29.11
C TYR A 470 5.37 -30.35 -27.85
N GLU A 471 4.21 -29.71 -27.80
CA GLU A 471 3.20 -29.94 -26.76
C GLU A 471 2.50 -31.29 -27.01
N THR A 472 2.46 -32.16 -26.00
CA THR A 472 2.07 -33.57 -26.16
C THR A 472 0.60 -33.80 -26.51
N HIS A 473 -0.26 -32.80 -26.35
CA HIS A 473 -1.69 -32.84 -26.70
C HIS A 473 -2.01 -31.94 -27.91
N GLY A 474 -1.00 -31.43 -28.61
CA GLY A 474 -1.18 -30.53 -29.77
C GLY A 474 -1.76 -29.16 -29.41
N ARG A 475 -1.72 -28.75 -28.14
CA ARG A 475 -2.28 -27.47 -27.69
C ARG A 475 -1.36 -26.32 -28.07
N ARG A 476 -1.95 -25.23 -28.55
CA ARG A 476 -1.26 -23.94 -28.66
C ARG A 476 -1.21 -23.25 -27.30
N ILE A 477 -0.10 -22.59 -27.00
CA ILE A 477 -0.01 -21.72 -25.82
C ILE A 477 -0.95 -20.52 -26.07
N THR A 478 -1.93 -20.33 -25.19
CA THR A 478 -2.89 -19.21 -25.26
C THR A 478 -2.80 -18.38 -23.97
N LYS A 479 -3.23 -17.12 -24.00
CA LYS A 479 -3.15 -16.23 -22.82
C LYS A 479 -4.08 -16.67 -21.67
N GLU A 480 -5.12 -17.46 -21.94
CA GLU A 480 -6.28 -17.57 -21.05
C GLU A 480 -6.29 -18.83 -20.18
N LYS A 481 -6.04 -20.04 -20.72
CA LYS A 481 -6.11 -21.30 -19.95
C LYS A 481 -5.24 -22.40 -20.58
N GLY A 482 -4.56 -23.19 -19.75
CA GLY A 482 -3.95 -24.43 -20.22
C GLY A 482 -3.05 -25.13 -19.21
N ASN A 483 -3.20 -26.45 -19.17
CA ASN A 483 -2.16 -27.36 -18.68
C ASN A 483 -1.33 -27.79 -19.90
N TYR A 484 -0.03 -27.64 -19.82
CA TYR A 484 0.89 -27.84 -20.95
C TYR A 484 1.96 -28.87 -20.58
N SER A 485 2.33 -29.71 -21.54
CA SER A 485 3.42 -30.67 -21.40
C SER A 485 4.24 -30.65 -22.67
N PHE A 486 5.43 -30.04 -22.62
CA PHE A 486 6.34 -29.96 -23.77
C PHE A 486 7.36 -31.08 -23.70
N LYS A 487 7.45 -31.88 -24.76
CA LYS A 487 8.39 -32.99 -24.88
C LYS A 487 9.61 -32.59 -25.68
N PHE A 488 10.80 -32.78 -25.11
CA PHE A 488 12.08 -32.61 -25.77
C PHE A 488 12.58 -33.98 -26.22
N VAL A 489 12.33 -34.35 -27.48
CA VAL A 489 12.51 -35.73 -27.97
C VAL A 489 13.95 -36.23 -27.79
N ASP A 490 14.94 -35.42 -28.16
CA ASP A 490 16.36 -35.80 -28.10
C ASP A 490 16.87 -35.99 -26.66
N TYR A 491 16.18 -35.40 -25.67
CA TYR A 491 16.50 -35.51 -24.25
C TYR A 491 15.57 -36.46 -23.49
N LYS A 492 14.54 -37.00 -24.15
CA LYS A 492 13.54 -37.90 -23.56
C LYS A 492 12.90 -37.33 -22.28
N CYS A 493 12.79 -36.01 -22.17
CA CYS A 493 12.28 -35.33 -20.99
C CYS A 493 11.03 -34.51 -21.32
N THR A 494 10.27 -34.14 -20.28
CA THR A 494 9.14 -33.22 -20.38
C THR A 494 9.32 -32.03 -19.46
N VAL A 495 8.84 -30.87 -19.92
CA VAL A 495 8.72 -29.65 -19.13
C VAL A 495 7.26 -29.23 -19.13
N GLU A 496 6.63 -29.32 -17.96
CA GLU A 496 5.19 -29.27 -17.80
C GLU A 496 4.76 -28.10 -16.92
N TYR A 497 3.56 -27.57 -17.19
CA TYR A 497 2.89 -26.58 -16.35
C TYR A 497 1.46 -27.02 -16.06
N TYR A 498 1.09 -26.98 -14.78
CA TYR A 498 -0.26 -27.23 -14.29
C TYR A 498 -0.76 -26.04 -13.48
N VAL A 499 -1.89 -25.46 -13.91
CA VAL A 499 -2.52 -24.37 -13.18
C VAL A 499 -3.14 -24.89 -11.89
N SER A 500 -2.78 -24.24 -10.78
CA SER A 500 -3.44 -24.39 -9.49
C SER A 500 -3.12 -23.15 -8.66
N HIS A 501 -3.95 -22.12 -8.76
CA HIS A 501 -3.68 -20.80 -8.19
C HIS A 501 -3.40 -20.86 -6.68
N TYR A 502 -4.14 -21.73 -6.00
CA TYR A 502 -4.14 -21.85 -4.54
C TYR A 502 -3.54 -23.17 -4.04
N LEU A 503 -3.12 -24.09 -4.93
CA LEU A 503 -2.72 -25.49 -4.66
C LEU A 503 -3.81 -26.40 -4.05
N VAL A 504 -4.86 -25.80 -3.52
CA VAL A 504 -6.04 -26.44 -2.94
C VAL A 504 -7.27 -26.29 -3.83
N HIS A 505 -8.33 -27.03 -3.53
CA HIS A 505 -9.45 -27.23 -4.44
C HIS A 505 -10.39 -26.02 -4.49
N GLU A 506 -10.45 -25.37 -5.66
CA GLU A 506 -11.49 -24.41 -6.00
C GLU A 506 -12.84 -25.14 -6.20
N SER A 507 -13.87 -24.75 -5.44
CA SER A 507 -15.14 -25.45 -5.35
C SER A 507 -16.35 -24.51 -5.37
N LYS A 508 -17.56 -25.06 -5.15
CA LYS A 508 -18.81 -24.30 -5.03
C LYS A 508 -19.67 -24.88 -3.91
N ALA A 509 -19.91 -24.12 -2.86
CA ALA A 509 -20.82 -24.48 -1.76
C ALA A 509 -22.17 -23.76 -1.86
N ARG A 510 -23.19 -24.28 -1.17
CA ARG A 510 -24.50 -23.62 -1.03
C ARG A 510 -24.48 -22.75 0.22
N ILE A 511 -24.76 -21.46 0.07
CA ILE A 511 -24.78 -20.47 1.14
C ILE A 511 -26.13 -19.75 1.09
N GLY A 512 -27.00 -20.05 2.05
CA GLY A 512 -28.43 -19.74 1.95
C GLY A 512 -29.05 -20.46 0.74
N GLN A 513 -29.76 -19.73 -0.11
CA GLN A 513 -30.39 -20.32 -1.31
C GLN A 513 -29.47 -20.37 -2.54
N LYS A 514 -28.35 -19.62 -2.57
CA LYS A 514 -27.47 -19.50 -3.75
C LYS A 514 -26.26 -20.44 -3.65
N ARG A 515 -25.80 -20.99 -4.80
CA ARG A 515 -24.49 -21.65 -4.91
C ARG A 515 -23.42 -20.61 -5.19
N ARG A 516 -22.40 -20.53 -4.33
CA ARG A 516 -21.31 -19.56 -4.43
C ARG A 516 -19.96 -20.26 -4.59
N PRO A 517 -19.01 -19.67 -5.35
CA PRO A 517 -17.63 -20.15 -5.38
C PRO A 517 -17.01 -20.15 -3.98
N THR A 518 -16.29 -21.22 -3.65
CA THR A 518 -15.57 -21.38 -2.39
C THR A 518 -14.18 -21.97 -2.65
N LEU A 519 -13.28 -21.85 -1.68
CA LEU A 519 -11.97 -22.47 -1.71
C LEU A 519 -11.88 -23.50 -0.57
N ARG A 520 -11.77 -24.78 -0.93
CA ARG A 520 -11.60 -25.89 0.03
C ARG A 520 -10.16 -25.91 0.51
N ILE A 521 -9.86 -25.21 1.59
CA ILE A 521 -8.49 -25.09 2.14
C ILE A 521 -8.01 -26.39 2.82
N ASP A 522 -8.91 -27.34 3.04
CA ASP A 522 -8.66 -28.68 3.58
C ASP A 522 -8.51 -29.79 2.51
N ALA A 523 -8.67 -29.45 1.22
CA ALA A 523 -8.60 -30.43 0.13
C ALA A 523 -7.64 -29.98 -0.97
N ILE A 524 -6.73 -30.86 -1.38
CA ILE A 524 -5.79 -30.57 -2.47
C ILE A 524 -6.52 -30.38 -3.80
N ASP A 525 -5.92 -29.62 -4.72
CA ASP A 525 -6.40 -29.47 -6.09
C ASP A 525 -6.73 -30.82 -6.75
N HIS A 526 -7.87 -30.88 -7.45
CA HIS A 526 -8.35 -32.09 -8.12
C HIS A 526 -7.41 -32.56 -9.24
N GLY A 527 -6.61 -31.66 -9.81
CA GLY A 527 -5.57 -31.94 -10.78
C GLY A 527 -4.29 -32.53 -10.18
N SER A 528 -4.18 -32.69 -8.86
CA SER A 528 -2.95 -33.09 -8.18
C SER A 528 -2.41 -34.47 -8.57
N SER A 529 -3.26 -35.36 -9.09
CA SER A 529 -2.83 -36.65 -9.63
C SER A 529 -1.78 -36.51 -10.75
N ARG A 530 -1.80 -35.40 -11.51
CA ARG A 530 -0.87 -35.12 -12.62
C ARG A 530 0.54 -34.77 -12.15
N TRP A 531 0.67 -34.30 -10.91
CA TRP A 531 1.94 -33.89 -10.31
C TRP A 531 2.74 -35.10 -9.80
N ARG A 532 2.06 -36.21 -9.53
CA ARG A 532 2.69 -37.44 -9.03
C ARG A 532 3.66 -38.02 -10.05
N GLY A 533 4.74 -38.62 -9.54
CA GLY A 533 5.77 -39.25 -10.37
C GLY A 533 6.61 -38.27 -11.19
N ALA A 534 6.54 -36.97 -10.91
CA ALA A 534 7.51 -36.01 -11.42
C ALA A 534 8.86 -36.20 -10.72
N ASP A 535 9.97 -36.01 -11.45
CA ASP A 535 11.31 -36.06 -10.87
C ASP A 535 11.71 -34.74 -10.23
N ILE A 536 11.18 -33.63 -10.75
CA ILE A 536 11.39 -32.28 -10.22
C ILE A 536 10.04 -31.57 -10.20
N LEU A 537 9.62 -31.12 -9.02
CA LEU A 537 8.41 -30.32 -8.81
C LEU A 537 8.79 -28.91 -8.38
N VAL A 538 8.23 -27.90 -9.04
CA VAL A 538 8.41 -26.48 -8.71
C VAL A 538 7.03 -25.89 -8.40
N PHE A 539 6.70 -25.79 -7.12
CA PHE A 539 5.45 -25.23 -6.64
C PHE A 539 5.54 -23.72 -6.42
N ASN A 540 4.41 -23.04 -6.52
CA ASN A 540 4.21 -21.75 -5.89
C ASN A 540 2.74 -21.56 -5.48
N SER A 541 2.52 -20.65 -4.53
CA SER A 541 1.22 -20.00 -4.37
C SER A 541 1.40 -18.71 -3.56
N ALA A 542 0.98 -17.56 -4.10
CA ALA A 542 0.93 -16.30 -3.34
C ALA A 542 0.13 -15.21 -4.05
N HIS A 543 0.28 -15.09 -5.38
CA HIS A 543 -0.22 -13.95 -6.16
C HIS A 543 -1.76 -13.86 -6.19
N TRP A 544 -2.45 -14.97 -5.96
CA TRP A 544 -3.92 -15.02 -5.87
C TRP A 544 -4.46 -14.87 -4.45
N TRP A 545 -3.62 -14.93 -3.42
CA TRP A 545 -4.01 -14.78 -2.03
C TRP A 545 -4.08 -13.30 -1.61
N SER A 546 -5.00 -12.55 -2.21
CA SER A 546 -5.30 -11.16 -1.86
C SER A 546 -6.76 -11.00 -1.48
N HIS A 547 -7.07 -10.02 -0.62
CA HIS A 547 -8.45 -9.75 -0.20
C HIS A 547 -9.42 -9.65 -1.39
N TYR A 548 -9.03 -9.01 -2.49
CA TYR A 548 -9.92 -8.90 -3.65
C TYR A 548 -10.20 -10.26 -4.31
N LYS A 549 -9.15 -11.07 -4.55
CA LYS A 549 -9.27 -12.35 -5.25
C LYS A 549 -9.89 -13.45 -4.39
N THR A 550 -9.81 -13.31 -3.06
CA THR A 550 -10.37 -14.26 -2.09
C THR A 550 -11.62 -13.77 -1.38
N LYS A 551 -12.37 -12.84 -2.00
CA LYS A 551 -13.65 -12.31 -1.48
C LYS A 551 -13.55 -11.75 -0.06
N ALA A 552 -12.40 -11.18 0.27
CA ALA A 552 -12.01 -10.66 1.59
C ALA A 552 -12.20 -11.68 2.73
N GLY A 553 -12.18 -12.98 2.39
CA GLY A 553 -12.42 -14.07 3.33
C GLY A 553 -13.88 -14.27 3.75
N VAL A 554 -14.82 -13.48 3.21
CA VAL A 554 -16.24 -13.55 3.58
C VAL A 554 -16.92 -14.67 2.79
N ASN A 555 -17.43 -15.68 3.50
CA ASN A 555 -18.19 -16.80 2.91
C ASN A 555 -17.46 -17.51 1.74
N TYR A 556 -16.13 -17.56 1.79
CA TYR A 556 -15.31 -18.06 0.68
C TYR A 556 -14.49 -19.29 1.06
N TYR A 557 -13.83 -19.28 2.21
CA TYR A 557 -13.02 -20.40 2.65
C TYR A 557 -13.87 -21.51 3.26
N GLN A 558 -13.59 -22.75 2.90
CA GLN A 558 -14.38 -23.92 3.29
C GLN A 558 -13.49 -25.04 3.83
N GLU A 559 -13.97 -25.69 4.89
CA GLU A 559 -13.39 -26.92 5.46
C GLU A 559 -14.53 -27.92 5.72
N GLY A 560 -14.40 -29.14 5.19
CA GLY A 560 -15.50 -30.10 5.20
C GLY A 560 -16.79 -29.49 4.61
N ASN A 561 -17.88 -29.55 5.37
CA ASN A 561 -19.17 -28.96 4.97
C ASN A 561 -19.36 -27.52 5.47
N GLN A 562 -18.41 -26.96 6.23
CA GLN A 562 -18.50 -25.63 6.79
C GLN A 562 -17.84 -24.61 5.86
N VAL A 563 -18.61 -23.60 5.47
CA VAL A 563 -18.06 -22.37 4.87
C VAL A 563 -17.89 -21.35 5.99
N HIS A 564 -16.68 -20.83 6.14
CA HIS A 564 -16.38 -19.84 7.15
C HIS A 564 -17.09 -18.51 6.81
N PRO A 565 -17.88 -17.93 7.73
CA PRO A 565 -18.54 -16.65 7.50
C PRO A 565 -17.55 -15.54 7.17
N LYS A 566 -16.43 -15.52 7.90
CA LYS A 566 -15.25 -14.69 7.65
C LYS A 566 -14.03 -15.44 8.15
N LEU A 567 -12.99 -15.56 7.32
CA LEU A 567 -11.70 -16.12 7.72
C LEU A 567 -10.58 -15.29 7.09
N ASP A 568 -9.59 -14.96 7.92
CA ASP A 568 -8.43 -14.18 7.51
C ASP A 568 -7.62 -14.89 6.40
N VAL A 569 -7.09 -14.11 5.45
CA VAL A 569 -6.39 -14.61 4.26
C VAL A 569 -5.09 -15.30 4.64
N SER A 570 -4.31 -14.77 5.57
CA SER A 570 -3.05 -15.37 6.02
C SER A 570 -3.30 -16.67 6.79
N THR A 571 -4.35 -16.71 7.59
CA THR A 571 -4.81 -17.93 8.26
C THR A 571 -5.25 -19.00 7.26
N ALA A 572 -6.07 -18.63 6.27
CA ALA A 572 -6.52 -19.53 5.22
C ALA A 572 -5.34 -20.03 4.35
N PHE A 573 -4.38 -19.16 4.03
CA PHE A 573 -3.17 -19.50 3.29
C PHE A 573 -2.32 -20.52 4.04
N ARG A 574 -2.09 -20.32 5.34
CA ARG A 574 -1.37 -21.28 6.20
C ARG A 574 -2.04 -22.65 6.18
N ARG A 575 -3.37 -22.70 6.36
CA ARG A 575 -4.13 -23.96 6.33
C ARG A 575 -4.07 -24.66 4.98
N ALA A 576 -4.20 -23.91 3.89
CA ALA A 576 -4.06 -24.45 2.54
C ALA A 576 -2.65 -25.01 2.26
N LEU A 577 -1.60 -24.33 2.75
CA LEU A 577 -0.24 -24.85 2.65
C LEU A 577 0.00 -26.07 3.54
N MET A 578 -0.63 -26.17 4.71
CA MET A 578 -0.58 -27.41 5.51
C MET A 578 -1.24 -28.58 4.77
N THR A 579 -2.34 -28.34 4.05
CA THR A 579 -2.98 -29.33 3.17
C THR A 579 -2.04 -29.74 2.02
N TRP A 580 -1.38 -28.78 1.37
CA TRP A 580 -0.37 -29.05 0.35
C TRP A 580 0.82 -29.85 0.90
N GLY A 581 1.39 -29.46 2.04
CA GLY A 581 2.51 -30.15 2.68
C GLY A 581 2.14 -31.59 3.04
N SER A 582 0.94 -31.80 3.58
CA SER A 582 0.39 -33.14 3.85
C SER A 582 0.23 -33.99 2.58
N TRP A 583 -0.14 -33.36 1.46
CA TRP A 583 -0.21 -34.06 0.18
C TRP A 583 1.18 -34.46 -0.32
N VAL A 584 2.18 -33.57 -0.20
CA VAL A 584 3.57 -33.84 -0.59
C VAL A 584 4.11 -35.02 0.22
N ASP A 585 4.00 -34.97 1.55
CA ASP A 585 4.48 -36.02 2.46
C ASP A 585 3.84 -37.39 2.22
N ARG A 586 2.60 -37.40 1.71
CA ARG A 586 1.87 -38.64 1.44
C ARG A 586 2.19 -39.24 0.08
N HIS A 587 2.47 -38.42 -0.94
CA HIS A 587 2.50 -38.89 -2.33
C HIS A 587 3.86 -38.74 -3.02
N ILE A 588 4.79 -38.00 -2.43
CA ILE A 588 6.10 -37.75 -3.01
C ILE A 588 7.16 -38.60 -2.33
N ASN A 589 7.98 -39.28 -3.13
CA ASN A 589 9.12 -40.03 -2.64
C ASN A 589 10.37 -39.13 -2.70
N PRO A 590 10.92 -38.67 -1.56
CA PRO A 590 12.08 -37.77 -1.54
C PRO A 590 13.36 -38.38 -2.12
N GLY A 591 13.46 -39.71 -2.22
CA GLY A 591 14.57 -40.40 -2.86
C GLY A 591 14.53 -40.34 -4.39
N LYS A 592 13.36 -40.04 -4.97
CA LYS A 592 13.15 -39.97 -6.43
C LYS A 592 12.86 -38.55 -6.92
N THR A 593 12.10 -37.78 -6.14
CA THR A 593 11.59 -36.47 -6.55
C THR A 593 12.26 -35.36 -5.75
N GLN A 594 12.72 -34.33 -6.44
CA GLN A 594 13.15 -33.08 -5.83
C GLN A 594 11.99 -32.08 -5.82
N VAL A 595 11.67 -31.54 -4.65
CA VAL A 595 10.57 -30.58 -4.49
C VAL A 595 11.15 -29.21 -4.20
N PHE A 596 10.70 -28.23 -4.97
CA PHE A 596 11.02 -26.83 -4.83
C PHE A 596 9.72 -26.05 -4.55
N PHE A 597 9.82 -25.03 -3.70
CA PHE A 597 8.76 -24.05 -3.53
C PHE A 597 9.32 -22.65 -3.81
N ARG A 598 8.74 -21.96 -4.78
CA ARG A 598 9.14 -20.60 -5.16
C ARG A 598 8.40 -19.57 -4.32
N ASN A 599 9.15 -18.71 -3.67
CA ASN A 599 8.61 -17.61 -2.87
C ASN A 599 7.80 -16.61 -3.71
N SER A 600 7.06 -15.72 -3.04
CA SER A 600 6.21 -14.74 -3.70
C SER A 600 7.03 -13.78 -4.58
N ALA A 601 6.57 -13.54 -5.80
CA ALA A 601 7.14 -12.48 -6.63
C ALA A 601 6.50 -11.13 -6.24
N PRO A 602 7.29 -10.06 -6.08
CA PRO A 602 6.76 -8.73 -5.78
C PRO A 602 5.95 -8.17 -6.96
N SER A 603 5.10 -7.20 -6.65
CA SER A 603 4.42 -6.36 -7.64
C SER A 603 4.78 -4.91 -7.36
N HIS A 604 4.97 -4.11 -8.40
CA HIS A 604 5.47 -2.73 -8.26
C HIS A 604 4.50 -1.72 -8.86
N PHE A 605 3.43 -1.44 -8.14
CA PHE A 605 2.51 -0.36 -8.52
C PHE A 605 2.91 0.96 -7.86
N SER A 606 2.94 2.02 -8.65
CA SER A 606 3.08 3.42 -8.22
C SER A 606 1.75 4.14 -8.39
N GLY A 607 1.45 5.12 -7.54
CA GLY A 607 0.24 5.95 -7.66
C GLY A 607 -1.09 5.24 -7.38
N GLY A 608 -1.07 4.01 -6.85
CA GLY A 608 -2.26 3.23 -6.51
C GLY A 608 -2.02 1.73 -6.62
N GLU A 609 -3.05 0.93 -6.37
CA GLU A 609 -3.07 -0.52 -6.59
C GLU A 609 -3.48 -0.84 -8.03
N TRP A 610 -3.37 -2.10 -8.42
CA TRP A 610 -3.77 -2.59 -9.75
C TRP A 610 -5.21 -2.19 -10.17
N ASN A 611 -6.12 -1.98 -9.20
CA ASN A 611 -7.51 -1.61 -9.44
C ASN A 611 -7.84 -0.15 -9.09
N SER A 612 -6.89 0.64 -8.59
CA SER A 612 -7.11 2.03 -8.15
C SER A 612 -6.21 3.05 -8.87
N GLY A 613 -5.76 2.72 -10.08
CA GLY A 613 -4.95 3.63 -10.91
C GLY A 613 -3.44 3.39 -10.82
N GLY A 614 -3.01 2.33 -10.15
CA GLY A 614 -1.60 1.95 -10.06
C GLY A 614 -0.94 1.69 -11.43
N HIS A 615 0.31 2.12 -11.56
CA HIS A 615 1.10 2.04 -12.80
C HIS A 615 2.58 1.75 -12.54
N CYS A 616 3.31 1.35 -13.59
CA CYS A 616 4.74 1.04 -13.58
C CYS A 616 5.43 1.36 -14.91
N LEU A 617 4.78 2.10 -15.80
CA LEU A 617 5.27 2.36 -17.15
C LEU A 617 6.58 3.16 -17.16
N GLU A 618 6.75 4.04 -16.19
CA GLU A 618 7.86 4.99 -16.11
C GLU A 618 9.13 4.37 -15.53
N ALA A 619 9.03 3.16 -14.95
CA ALA A 619 10.16 2.47 -14.37
C ALA A 619 11.01 1.81 -15.45
N ALA A 620 12.09 2.49 -15.84
CA ALA A 620 13.03 1.99 -16.85
C ALA A 620 14.30 1.36 -16.26
N TRP A 621 14.53 1.51 -14.94
CA TRP A 621 15.75 1.07 -14.27
C TRP A 621 15.44 0.31 -12.98
N PRO A 622 16.30 -0.65 -12.58
CA PRO A 622 16.20 -1.28 -11.27
C PRO A 622 16.30 -0.24 -10.13
N LEU A 623 15.71 -0.58 -8.98
CA LEU A 623 15.93 0.17 -7.74
C LEU A 623 17.39 0.03 -7.29
N ASN A 624 17.88 1.08 -6.63
CA ASN A 624 19.18 1.06 -5.95
C ASN A 624 19.08 0.49 -4.53
N ASP A 625 17.90 0.54 -3.92
CA ASP A 625 17.65 0.11 -2.55
C ASP A 625 16.25 -0.49 -2.40
N THR A 626 16.14 -1.56 -1.62
CA THR A 626 14.90 -2.25 -1.26
C THR A 626 14.69 -2.29 0.26
N SER A 627 15.46 -1.52 1.04
CA SER A 627 15.41 -1.45 2.51
C SER A 627 14.01 -1.18 3.07
N ALA A 628 13.17 -0.45 2.34
CA ALA A 628 11.78 -0.17 2.67
C ALA A 628 10.79 -1.32 2.38
N MET A 629 11.22 -2.41 1.73
CA MET A 629 10.36 -3.54 1.39
C MET A 629 10.40 -4.61 2.48
N ASN A 630 9.27 -4.77 3.17
CA ASN A 630 9.10 -5.83 4.16
C ASN A 630 9.09 -7.22 3.50
N TYR A 631 9.71 -8.18 4.18
CA TYR A 631 9.65 -9.58 3.74
C TYR A 631 8.20 -10.09 3.85
N PRO A 632 7.57 -10.56 2.74
CA PRO A 632 6.15 -10.89 2.71
C PRO A 632 5.78 -11.97 3.75
N GLU A 633 4.70 -11.73 4.51
CA GLU A 633 4.21 -12.68 5.53
C GLU A 633 3.97 -14.08 4.94
N LYS A 634 3.44 -14.15 3.71
CA LYS A 634 3.22 -15.41 3.00
C LYS A 634 4.51 -16.24 2.85
N ASN A 635 5.65 -15.61 2.64
CA ASN A 635 6.91 -16.34 2.58
C ASN A 635 7.30 -16.93 3.94
N LYS A 636 7.09 -16.19 5.03
CA LYS A 636 7.30 -16.70 6.40
C LYS A 636 6.40 -17.91 6.67
N ILE A 637 5.14 -17.87 6.24
CA ILE A 637 4.21 -19.00 6.36
C ILE A 637 4.71 -20.21 5.58
N VAL A 638 5.23 -20.03 4.34
CA VAL A 638 5.82 -21.12 3.55
C VAL A 638 7.00 -21.74 4.30
N GLU A 639 7.90 -20.91 4.83
CA GLU A 639 9.06 -21.37 5.60
C GLU A 639 8.64 -22.18 6.84
N GLU A 640 7.69 -21.66 7.62
CA GLU A 640 7.12 -22.34 8.78
C GLU A 640 6.51 -23.70 8.44
N VAL A 641 5.76 -23.80 7.33
CA VAL A 641 5.13 -25.05 6.89
C VAL A 641 6.18 -26.04 6.40
N VAL A 642 7.14 -25.59 5.57
CA VAL A 642 8.22 -26.43 5.04
C VAL A 642 9.08 -27.02 6.16
N LEU A 643 9.37 -26.26 7.22
CA LEU A 643 10.12 -26.74 8.38
C LEU A 643 9.42 -27.89 9.13
N GLN A 644 8.10 -28.03 8.97
CA GLN A 644 7.30 -29.09 9.62
C GLN A 644 7.10 -30.32 8.73
N MET A 645 7.51 -30.27 7.46
CA MET A 645 7.32 -31.36 6.50
C MET A 645 8.36 -32.47 6.66
N LYS A 646 7.96 -33.71 6.37
CA LYS A 646 8.88 -34.87 6.33
C LYS A 646 9.69 -34.89 5.04
N THR A 647 9.07 -34.48 3.93
CA THR A 647 9.70 -34.40 2.62
C THR A 647 10.50 -33.10 2.54
N PRO A 648 11.81 -33.16 2.24
CA PRO A 648 12.61 -31.95 2.10
C PRO A 648 12.12 -31.13 0.92
N VAL A 649 11.84 -29.85 1.16
CA VAL A 649 11.48 -28.88 0.12
C VAL A 649 12.55 -27.79 0.10
N THR A 650 13.11 -27.53 -1.08
CA THR A 650 14.08 -26.44 -1.28
C THR A 650 13.31 -25.16 -1.61
N SER A 651 13.46 -24.11 -0.80
CA SER A 651 12.91 -22.80 -1.13
C SER A 651 13.72 -22.14 -2.24
N LEU A 652 13.05 -21.67 -3.29
CA LEU A 652 13.62 -20.74 -4.27
C LEU A 652 13.28 -19.32 -3.81
N ASN A 653 14.16 -18.73 -3.00
CA ASN A 653 13.98 -17.39 -2.46
C ASN A 653 14.28 -16.34 -3.53
N ILE A 654 13.25 -15.95 -4.27
CA ILE A 654 13.36 -14.96 -5.36
C ILE A 654 12.88 -13.57 -4.96
N THR A 655 12.30 -13.41 -3.77
CA THR A 655 11.57 -12.18 -3.43
C THR A 655 12.48 -10.97 -3.33
N GLY A 656 13.60 -11.08 -2.59
CA GLY A 656 14.53 -9.97 -2.37
C GLY A 656 15.22 -9.50 -3.66
N LEU A 657 15.72 -10.44 -4.47
CA LEU A 657 16.35 -10.06 -5.75
C LEU A 657 15.33 -9.46 -6.74
N SER A 658 14.09 -9.98 -6.77
CA SER A 658 13.07 -9.45 -7.68
C SER A 658 12.53 -8.09 -7.26
N ALA A 659 12.62 -7.74 -5.98
CA ALA A 659 12.20 -6.44 -5.44
C ALA A 659 12.97 -5.26 -6.06
N PHE A 660 14.21 -5.48 -6.50
CA PHE A 660 14.96 -4.45 -7.20
C PHE A 660 14.44 -4.19 -8.62
N ARG A 661 13.68 -5.12 -9.21
CA ARG A 661 13.40 -5.12 -10.66
C ARG A 661 12.05 -4.51 -11.00
N ILE A 662 11.80 -3.31 -10.50
CA ILE A 662 10.64 -2.51 -10.87
C ILE A 662 10.50 -2.34 -12.41
N ASP A 663 11.62 -2.30 -13.12
CA ASP A 663 11.74 -2.21 -14.57
C ASP A 663 11.31 -3.49 -15.34
N GLY A 664 11.13 -4.61 -14.64
CA GLY A 664 10.92 -5.92 -15.26
C GLY A 664 9.49 -6.24 -15.69
N HIS A 665 8.54 -5.33 -15.48
CA HIS A 665 7.11 -5.58 -15.70
C HIS A 665 6.63 -5.20 -17.12
N PRO A 666 5.65 -5.91 -17.70
CA PRO A 666 5.09 -5.58 -19.00
C PRO A 666 4.36 -4.23 -19.06
N SER A 667 3.84 -3.74 -17.94
CA SER A 667 3.01 -2.54 -17.88
C SER A 667 1.84 -2.62 -18.90
N ILE A 668 1.79 -1.72 -19.87
CA ILE A 668 0.77 -1.67 -20.94
C ILE A 668 1.00 -2.71 -22.04
N HIS A 669 2.20 -3.29 -22.12
CA HIS A 669 2.63 -4.16 -23.22
C HIS A 669 2.17 -5.62 -23.06
N GLY A 670 1.49 -5.95 -21.96
CA GLY A 670 0.95 -7.30 -21.71
C GLY A 670 -0.31 -7.66 -22.53
N LYS A 671 -0.99 -6.71 -23.18
CA LYS A 671 -2.33 -6.90 -23.80
C LYS A 671 -2.30 -6.89 -25.34
N LYS A 672 -3.31 -7.50 -25.98
CA LYS A 672 -3.47 -7.48 -27.45
C LYS A 672 -3.97 -6.09 -27.90
N PRO A 673 -3.38 -5.48 -28.94
CA PRO A 673 -3.93 -4.25 -29.54
C PRO A 673 -5.36 -4.50 -30.07
N GLY A 674 -6.28 -3.56 -29.83
CA GLY A 674 -7.57 -3.52 -30.55
C GLY A 674 -8.85 -3.93 -29.81
N THR A 675 -8.82 -4.23 -28.51
CA THR A 675 -10.08 -4.35 -27.73
C THR A 675 -10.56 -2.96 -27.32
N ARG A 676 -11.77 -2.56 -27.76
CA ARG A 676 -12.40 -1.23 -27.55
C ARG A 676 -12.56 -0.81 -26.08
N PHE A 677 -12.29 -1.71 -25.14
CA PHE A 677 -12.27 -1.46 -23.70
C PHE A 677 -10.85 -1.64 -23.15
N SER A 678 -9.88 -0.87 -23.66
CA SER A 678 -8.56 -0.83 -23.04
C SER A 678 -8.70 -0.24 -21.63
N SER A 679 -8.94 -1.10 -20.65
CA SER A 679 -8.89 -0.74 -19.24
C SER A 679 -7.57 0.00 -19.01
N LYS A 680 -7.59 1.18 -18.39
CA LYS A 680 -6.40 1.95 -17.98
C LYS A 680 -5.43 1.18 -17.03
N ILE A 681 -5.73 -0.08 -16.72
CA ILE A 681 -5.00 -0.98 -15.81
C ILE A 681 -3.74 -1.54 -16.49
N GLN A 682 -2.58 -1.20 -15.92
CA GLN A 682 -1.26 -1.73 -16.29
C GLN A 682 -0.98 -3.04 -15.55
N ASP A 683 -0.16 -3.92 -16.16
CA ASP A 683 0.32 -5.13 -15.50
C ASP A 683 1.69 -4.89 -14.86
N CYS A 684 1.67 -4.65 -13.54
CA CYS A 684 2.87 -4.45 -12.72
C CYS A 684 3.11 -5.64 -11.78
N SER A 685 2.68 -6.84 -12.21
CA SER A 685 2.74 -8.05 -11.40
C SER A 685 3.34 -9.25 -12.14
N HIS A 686 3.03 -9.42 -13.43
CA HIS A 686 3.72 -10.35 -14.30
C HIS A 686 5.03 -9.75 -14.80
N TRP A 687 5.84 -10.55 -15.48
CA TRP A 687 7.21 -10.19 -15.85
C TRP A 687 7.43 -10.37 -17.34
N CYS A 688 8.16 -9.42 -17.93
CA CYS A 688 8.65 -9.52 -19.30
C CYS A 688 9.56 -10.75 -19.46
N LEU A 689 9.52 -11.35 -20.65
CA LEU A 689 10.43 -12.41 -21.09
C LEU A 689 11.11 -11.99 -22.40
N PRO A 690 12.45 -12.09 -22.52
CA PRO A 690 13.40 -12.45 -21.47
C PRO A 690 13.41 -11.42 -20.32
N GLY A 691 13.79 -11.84 -19.12
CA GLY A 691 13.73 -10.98 -17.93
C GLY A 691 13.93 -11.69 -16.60
N VAL A 692 13.33 -11.14 -15.55
CA VAL A 692 13.50 -11.59 -14.16
C VAL A 692 13.23 -13.09 -13.94
N PRO A 693 12.24 -13.73 -14.60
CA PRO A 693 12.03 -15.17 -14.46
C PRO A 693 13.19 -16.04 -14.98
N ASP A 694 14.05 -15.52 -15.85
CA ASP A 694 15.24 -16.23 -16.31
C ASP A 694 16.23 -16.45 -15.14
N ALA A 695 16.42 -15.43 -14.30
CA ALA A 695 17.24 -15.56 -13.08
C ALA A 695 16.62 -16.52 -12.05
N TRP A 696 15.30 -16.62 -11.97
CA TRP A 696 14.67 -17.65 -11.10
C TRP A 696 15.02 -19.06 -11.57
N ASN A 697 15.09 -19.25 -12.90
CA ASN A 697 15.48 -20.52 -13.51
C ASN A 697 16.97 -20.80 -13.40
N GLU A 698 17.83 -19.77 -13.37
CA GLU A 698 19.24 -19.90 -13.01
C GLU A 698 19.43 -20.41 -11.58
N ILE A 699 18.68 -19.86 -10.61
CA ILE A 699 18.74 -20.32 -9.22
C ILE A 699 18.31 -21.79 -9.13
N LEU A 700 17.22 -22.17 -9.81
CA LEU A 700 16.80 -23.56 -9.93
C LEU A 700 17.91 -24.44 -10.56
N TYR A 701 18.54 -23.98 -11.64
CA TYR A 701 19.63 -24.68 -12.30
C TYR A 701 20.82 -24.90 -11.36
N VAL A 702 21.25 -23.88 -10.61
CA VAL A 702 22.35 -23.99 -9.63
C VAL A 702 22.03 -25.03 -8.55
N HIS A 703 20.82 -25.03 -8.00
CA HIS A 703 20.40 -26.06 -7.04
C HIS A 703 20.47 -27.48 -7.64
N LEU A 704 20.01 -27.66 -8.87
CA LEU A 704 20.08 -28.96 -9.55
C LEU A 704 21.54 -29.40 -9.81
N GLN A 705 22.43 -28.47 -10.17
CA GLN A 705 23.86 -28.77 -10.40
C GLN A 705 24.60 -29.13 -9.10
N SER A 706 24.35 -28.40 -8.00
CA SER A 706 25.04 -28.65 -6.72
C SER A 706 24.82 -30.08 -6.21
N LYS A 707 23.59 -30.62 -6.32
CA LYS A 707 23.29 -32.00 -5.95
C LYS A 707 23.97 -33.04 -6.84
N LEU A 708 24.14 -32.77 -8.14
CA LEU A 708 24.87 -33.67 -9.03
C LEU A 708 26.35 -33.77 -8.62
N LYS A 709 26.97 -32.65 -8.24
CA LYS A 709 28.34 -32.64 -7.72
C LYS A 709 28.48 -33.43 -6.42
N HIS A 710 27.55 -33.28 -5.48
CA HIS A 710 27.58 -34.04 -4.22
C HIS A 710 27.43 -35.55 -4.42
N LYS A 711 26.54 -36.01 -5.33
CA LYS A 711 26.39 -37.43 -5.64
C LYS A 711 27.66 -38.05 -6.25
N ASN A 712 28.37 -37.30 -7.09
CA ASN A 712 29.60 -37.78 -7.73
C ASN A 712 30.79 -37.85 -6.76
N HIS A 713 30.80 -37.07 -5.67
CA HIS A 713 31.85 -37.10 -4.65
C HIS A 713 31.58 -38.14 -3.53
N SER A 714 30.32 -38.51 -3.28
CA SER A 714 29.97 -39.53 -2.27
C SER A 714 30.06 -40.98 -2.79
N GLY A 715 30.43 -41.17 -4.06
CA GLY A 715 30.54 -42.47 -4.72
C GLY A 715 31.94 -42.80 -5.24
N SER A 716 32.95 -42.01 -4.88
CA SER A 716 34.38 -42.25 -5.18
C SER A 716 35.11 -42.83 -3.98
#